data_AF-A0A6J1PYY0-F1
#
_entry.id   AF-A0A6J1PYY0-F1
#
_cell.length_a   1.000
_cell.length_b   1.000
_cell.length_c   1.000
_cell.angle_alpha   90.00
_cell.angle_beta   90.00
_cell.angle_gamma   90.00
#
_symmetry.space_group_name_H-M   'P 1'
#
loop_
_entity.id
_entity.type
_entity.pdbx_description
1 polymer ?
#
loop_
_entity_poly.entity_id
_entity_poly.type
_entity_poly.pdbx_seq_one_letter_code
_entity_poly.pdbx_strand_id
1 'polypeptide(L)'
;MVGCTLQHLKSFMCHEKKPVFNKSLHSILGTNEMVSCNIFDNYLSIAIISLNIILIEAVPSELKLVNVVFRHGDRTPDLNEHEMYPNDPYINYTFYPTGFGQLTLKGKKREYRLGQFLRSRYNDFLGSLYTPNLVVGHSSEIDRTKMSLQLVLAGLFPPRNVQRWNLFLNWQPIPTSYTPRVEDSIFLAIECPQSMNEYSRILNSTEGQLLTTQFQDSMDSLTKLTGKKIETLVDLYLLYNTFAAESSLGLPLPKWAYDYFPNGALLDGAVAFFNISTNSTPLSRRLNAGPMIRIMTDNMIAVQNPTAAPNTKIYLYSGHDLNVVNMLEAFNVYKPHVPEYSSAVILELRHIGQEYYVKLVHYRGIPPTIEDLKIPGCDILCPFDKYLDLIEDLMPSDEEMTCNKKIPKWHYFSRLGASKMVSFLILDNYLSIGLIIGINAILLASAQPELKLVNVVFRHGDRTPDKSGQEMYPNDPYLNYSFYPEGLGQLTVRGKMRQYELGQVLYRRYKNFLGDLYLPKLVMGHSSDYDRTKMSLQLILAALFPPINVRQRWNPALNWQPIPTSYVLRVDDNFFLPDECPQFLKEYNRVLDLPTTKKRLSQFTGMMNKLTRLTGKKIEKPLDMYYLYHTFVAESSMNLTLPEWAYDYFPDGPLFDGTVVSYNIANSTPLLKRLYAGPMIRAITKNMLAVQNANSSNTKIYLYSGHETNIATLLHAFNVYKPLVPEYTSAIILELLQQNNQYYVKFLYYRGIPPIIDELKIPDCETLCRFDKFLGLIRNLIPSDKEMACDKRQTVDYADTKYPAYLEKIVYNLITKSIIDFNGNR
;
A
#
# COMPACT_ATOMS: atom_id res chain seq x y z
N MET A 1 56.46 4.52 1.88
CA MET A 1 57.64 5.16 2.53
C MET A 1 57.16 5.79 3.84
N VAL A 2 57.93 5.64 4.92
CA VAL A 2 58.03 6.43 6.19
C VAL A 2 56.77 7.18 6.70
N GLY A 3 56.34 7.12 7.97
CA GLY A 3 56.86 6.43 9.15
C GLY A 3 56.51 7.16 10.47
N CYS A 4 55.97 6.42 11.44
CA CYS A 4 56.06 6.58 12.91
C CYS A 4 56.07 7.96 13.64
N THR A 5 54.98 8.19 14.41
CA THR A 5 54.92 8.48 15.89
C THR A 5 55.44 9.77 16.59
N LEU A 6 54.62 10.16 17.59
CA LEU A 6 54.93 10.53 19.00
C LEU A 6 54.85 11.99 19.52
N GLN A 7 53.88 12.20 20.43
CA GLN A 7 53.91 12.83 21.77
C GLN A 7 54.21 14.33 22.07
N HIS A 8 53.28 14.86 22.91
CA HIS A 8 53.43 15.72 24.10
C HIS A 8 53.80 17.22 24.03
N LEU A 9 52.98 18.00 24.78
CA LEU A 9 53.42 19.13 25.61
C LEU A 9 52.53 19.24 26.88
N LYS A 10 53.11 19.66 28.01
CA LYS A 10 52.50 19.79 29.35
C LYS A 10 52.44 21.27 29.79
N SER A 11 51.43 21.65 30.58
CA SER A 11 51.39 22.87 31.43
C SER A 11 50.06 22.93 32.21
N PHE A 12 49.92 23.37 33.48
CA PHE A 12 50.84 23.50 34.64
C PHE A 12 50.01 23.89 35.90
N MET A 13 50.25 23.30 37.09
CA MET A 13 49.87 23.75 38.47
C MET A 13 48.39 24.13 38.82
N CYS A 14 47.97 24.34 40.08
CA CYS A 14 48.13 23.62 41.38
C CYS A 14 47.38 24.43 42.48
N HIS A 15 46.66 23.78 43.41
CA HIS A 15 46.66 24.16 44.84
C HIS A 15 45.88 23.17 45.73
N GLU A 16 46.53 22.70 46.80
CA GLU A 16 45.90 22.04 47.96
C GLU A 16 45.76 23.02 49.14
N LYS A 17 44.92 22.66 50.14
CA LYS A 17 45.22 22.91 51.57
C LYS A 17 44.47 21.93 52.48
N LYS A 18 45.19 21.34 53.46
CA LYS A 18 44.67 20.58 54.63
C LYS A 18 44.82 21.41 55.92
N PRO A 19 44.13 21.01 57.00
CA PRO A 19 44.77 20.71 58.30
C PRO A 19 44.13 19.48 59.00
N VAL A 20 44.49 18.98 60.21
CA VAL A 20 45.75 18.77 60.97
C VAL A 20 45.45 17.62 62.00
N PHE A 21 46.47 16.92 62.53
CA PHE A 21 46.34 15.82 63.51
C PHE A 21 46.87 16.21 64.91
N ASN A 22 46.31 15.67 66.01
CA ASN A 22 47.10 15.27 67.20
C ASN A 22 46.41 14.28 68.19
N LYS A 23 47.19 13.76 69.16
CA LYS A 23 46.99 12.51 69.98
C LYS A 23 46.42 12.69 71.41
N SER A 24 45.82 11.62 71.99
CA SER A 24 46.17 10.92 73.27
C SER A 24 45.04 9.94 73.70
N LEU A 25 45.21 8.62 73.92
CA LEU A 25 45.89 7.81 74.98
C LEU A 25 44.96 7.32 76.14
N HIS A 26 45.21 6.07 76.58
CA HIS A 26 44.72 5.32 77.76
C HIS A 26 43.49 4.37 77.72
N SER A 27 43.75 3.24 78.39
CA SER A 27 43.12 1.92 78.56
C SER A 27 41.95 1.82 79.55
N ILE A 28 41.20 0.70 79.49
CA ILE A 28 40.88 -0.18 80.64
C ILE A 28 40.58 -1.62 80.14
N LEU A 29 40.89 -2.62 80.96
CA LEU A 29 40.67 -4.07 80.72
C LEU A 29 39.39 -4.56 81.42
N GLY A 30 38.76 -5.62 80.89
CA GLY A 30 37.65 -6.34 81.52
C GLY A 30 37.50 -7.76 80.97
N THR A 31 37.31 -8.74 81.85
CA THR A 31 37.53 -10.19 81.63
C THR A 31 36.26 -11.02 81.39
N ASN A 32 36.45 -12.25 80.85
CA ASN A 32 35.52 -13.40 80.76
C ASN A 32 34.35 -13.24 79.76
N GLU A 33 33.80 -14.29 79.12
CA GLU A 33 33.84 -15.74 79.38
C GLU A 33 33.63 -16.57 78.08
N MET A 34 33.96 -17.87 78.06
CA MET A 34 33.75 -18.77 76.91
C MET A 34 32.36 -19.42 76.91
N VAL A 35 31.56 -19.30 75.83
CA VAL A 35 30.50 -20.27 75.47
C VAL A 35 30.22 -20.29 73.94
N SER A 36 30.12 -21.51 73.38
CA SER A 36 29.41 -21.90 72.13
C SER A 36 30.00 -21.53 70.75
N CYS A 37 30.72 -22.50 70.16
CA CYS A 37 30.67 -22.74 68.72
C CYS A 37 29.26 -23.22 68.33
N ASN A 38 28.44 -22.36 67.70
CA ASN A 38 27.29 -22.77 66.87
C ASN A 38 26.73 -21.64 65.97
N ILE A 39 27.46 -20.53 65.82
CA ILE A 39 26.96 -19.33 65.11
C ILE A 39 27.56 -19.19 63.70
N PHE A 40 28.76 -19.71 63.44
CA PHE A 40 29.45 -19.52 62.15
C PHE A 40 28.85 -20.30 60.98
N ASP A 41 28.35 -21.53 61.19
CA ASP A 41 27.76 -22.33 60.11
C ASP A 41 26.42 -21.78 59.61
N ASN A 42 25.64 -21.12 60.49
CA ASN A 42 24.41 -20.44 60.09
C ASN A 42 24.70 -19.20 59.23
N TYR A 43 25.72 -18.40 59.57
CA TYR A 43 26.06 -17.24 58.72
C TYR A 43 26.70 -17.65 57.38
N LEU A 44 27.49 -18.72 57.33
CA LEU A 44 27.99 -19.23 56.06
C LEU A 44 26.86 -19.81 55.19
N SER A 45 25.92 -20.56 55.80
CA SER A 45 24.75 -21.09 55.10
C SER A 45 23.81 -19.98 54.62
N ILE A 46 23.54 -18.96 55.44
CA ILE A 46 22.74 -17.78 55.06
C ILE A 46 23.46 -16.96 53.97
N ALA A 47 24.79 -16.83 54.04
CA ALA A 47 25.57 -16.15 53.01
C ALA A 47 25.57 -16.93 51.68
N ILE A 48 25.66 -18.26 51.71
CA ILE A 48 25.56 -19.12 50.52
C ILE A 48 24.14 -19.12 49.95
N ILE A 49 23.10 -19.19 50.78
CA ILE A 49 21.70 -19.05 50.34
C ILE A 49 21.48 -17.64 49.75
N SER A 50 22.04 -16.60 50.35
CA SER A 50 21.98 -15.23 49.83
C SER A 50 22.76 -15.08 48.51
N LEU A 51 23.92 -15.71 48.35
CA LEU A 51 24.68 -15.72 47.09
C LEU A 51 23.96 -16.49 45.98
N ASN A 52 23.28 -17.60 46.30
CA ASN A 52 22.49 -18.37 45.34
C ASN A 52 21.18 -17.65 44.97
N ILE A 53 20.55 -16.92 45.91
CA ILE A 53 19.39 -16.06 45.62
C ILE A 53 19.80 -14.86 44.73
N ILE A 54 21.06 -14.40 44.81
CA ILE A 54 21.62 -13.33 43.97
C ILE A 54 22.10 -13.84 42.60
N LEU A 55 22.06 -15.16 42.33
CA LEU A 55 22.38 -15.79 41.05
C LEU A 55 21.18 -16.44 40.36
N ILE A 56 19.96 -15.95 40.63
CA ILE A 56 18.86 -16.11 39.67
C ILE A 56 19.18 -15.17 38.50
N GLU A 57 19.80 -15.71 37.43
CA GLU A 57 19.85 -15.01 36.15
C GLU A 57 18.42 -14.67 35.73
N ALA A 58 18.10 -13.38 35.66
CA ALA A 58 16.80 -12.92 35.22
C ALA A 58 16.59 -13.40 33.78
N VAL A 59 15.71 -14.37 33.60
CA VAL A 59 15.52 -15.05 32.32
C VAL A 59 15.22 -14.01 31.23
N PRO A 60 16.04 -13.91 30.17
CA PRO A 60 15.97 -12.78 29.26
C PRO A 60 14.64 -12.75 28.51
N SER A 61 13.96 -11.59 28.54
CA SER A 61 12.72 -11.38 27.78
C SER A 61 13.04 -11.13 26.32
N GLU A 62 12.79 -12.14 25.48
CA GLU A 62 12.98 -12.06 24.04
C GLU A 62 11.72 -11.51 23.36
N LEU A 63 11.86 -10.47 22.53
CA LEU A 63 10.76 -9.98 21.68
C LEU A 63 10.60 -10.91 20.47
N LYS A 64 9.39 -11.41 20.24
CA LYS A 64 9.08 -12.39 19.17
C LYS A 64 8.24 -11.80 18.04
N LEU A 65 7.27 -10.93 18.37
CA LEU A 65 6.43 -10.26 17.38
C LEU A 65 5.97 -8.88 17.88
N VAL A 66 5.74 -7.95 16.95
CA VAL A 66 5.06 -6.67 17.21
C VAL A 66 3.87 -6.50 16.24
N ASN A 67 2.68 -6.25 16.76
CA ASN A 67 1.54 -5.77 15.98
C ASN A 67 1.27 -4.29 16.33
N VAL A 68 1.08 -3.42 15.34
CA VAL A 68 0.83 -1.96 15.53
C VAL A 68 -0.42 -1.54 14.78
N VAL A 69 -1.44 -1.05 15.48
CA VAL A 69 -2.65 -0.42 14.90
C VAL A 69 -2.55 1.08 15.13
N PHE A 70 -2.62 1.91 14.08
CA PHE A 70 -2.41 3.36 14.20
C PHE A 70 -3.37 4.20 13.37
N ARG A 71 -3.81 5.34 13.95
CA ARG A 71 -4.57 6.38 13.25
C ARG A 71 -3.66 7.10 12.27
N HIS A 72 -4.15 7.40 11.07
CA HIS A 72 -3.47 8.26 10.11
C HIS A 72 -3.07 9.64 10.70
N GLY A 73 -2.15 10.33 10.03
CA GLY A 73 -1.71 11.66 10.46
C GLY A 73 -2.73 12.76 10.16
N ASP A 74 -2.41 14.00 10.54
CA ASP A 74 -3.27 15.18 10.36
C ASP A 74 -3.72 15.35 8.90
N ARG A 75 -5.02 15.53 8.71
CA ARG A 75 -5.68 15.66 7.41
C ARG A 75 -6.45 16.97 7.29
N THR A 76 -6.80 17.33 6.07
CA THR A 76 -7.86 18.31 5.79
C THR A 76 -9.26 17.71 6.05
N PRO A 77 -10.29 18.55 6.23
CA PRO A 77 -11.68 18.09 6.27
C PRO A 77 -12.07 17.26 5.04
N ASP A 78 -12.90 16.24 5.20
CA ASP A 78 -13.27 15.26 4.17
C ASP A 78 -14.74 15.41 3.73
N LEU A 79 -14.94 16.08 2.59
CA LEU A 79 -16.27 16.25 1.98
C LEU A 79 -17.02 14.94 1.72
N ASN A 80 -16.31 13.81 1.50
CA ASN A 80 -16.97 12.54 1.17
C ASN A 80 -17.61 11.90 2.41
N GLU A 81 -17.12 12.25 3.60
CA GLU A 81 -17.62 11.78 4.90
C GLU A 81 -18.59 12.80 5.54
N HIS A 82 -19.11 13.76 4.74
CA HIS A 82 -20.06 14.81 5.18
C HIS A 82 -19.53 15.75 6.28
N GLU A 83 -18.21 15.90 6.36
CA GLU A 83 -17.55 16.97 7.11
C GLU A 83 -17.74 18.33 6.40
N MET A 84 -17.53 19.43 7.13
CA MET A 84 -17.93 20.81 6.77
C MET A 84 -19.44 21.08 6.85
N TYR A 85 -19.83 22.35 6.94
CA TYR A 85 -21.21 22.81 7.16
C TYR A 85 -21.49 24.17 6.49
N PRO A 86 -22.76 24.55 6.21
CA PRO A 86 -23.06 25.76 5.42
C PRO A 86 -22.52 27.08 5.97
N ASN A 87 -22.49 27.26 7.30
CA ASN A 87 -21.98 28.47 7.95
C ASN A 87 -20.48 28.41 8.29
N ASP A 88 -19.76 27.41 7.76
CA ASP A 88 -18.31 27.24 7.98
C ASP A 88 -17.54 28.40 7.31
N PRO A 89 -16.70 29.16 8.05
CA PRO A 89 -15.81 30.16 7.44
C PRO A 89 -14.93 29.61 6.31
N TYR A 90 -14.69 28.29 6.32
CA TYR A 90 -13.86 27.55 5.38
C TYR A 90 -14.67 26.79 4.31
N ILE A 91 -15.99 27.00 4.20
CA ILE A 91 -16.86 26.33 3.21
C ILE A 91 -16.39 26.49 1.75
N ASN A 92 -15.72 27.61 1.45
CA ASN A 92 -15.16 27.93 0.13
C ASN A 92 -13.67 27.59 -0.02
N TYR A 93 -13.01 27.00 0.99
CA TYR A 93 -11.61 26.61 0.90
C TYR A 93 -11.47 25.31 0.11
N THR A 94 -10.58 25.32 -0.89
CA THR A 94 -10.25 24.13 -1.70
C THR A 94 -9.13 23.28 -1.08
N PHE A 95 -8.54 23.75 0.03
CA PHE A 95 -7.32 23.21 0.65
C PHE A 95 -6.16 22.96 -0.34
N TYR A 96 -6.09 23.74 -1.43
CA TYR A 96 -5.10 23.58 -2.49
C TYR A 96 -3.65 23.80 -1.98
N PRO A 97 -2.67 22.94 -2.32
CA PRO A 97 -2.74 21.81 -3.27
C PRO A 97 -3.08 20.45 -2.62
N THR A 98 -3.32 20.39 -1.32
CA THR A 98 -3.59 19.15 -0.59
C THR A 98 -4.95 18.55 -0.92
N GLY A 99 -5.99 19.37 -1.10
CA GLY A 99 -7.37 18.91 -1.32
C GLY A 99 -8.04 18.36 -0.05
N PHE A 100 -9.30 17.93 -0.16
CA PHE A 100 -10.14 17.45 0.95
C PHE A 100 -9.84 16.00 1.36
N GLY A 101 -9.89 15.70 2.66
CA GLY A 101 -9.67 14.36 3.25
C GLY A 101 -8.23 13.84 3.20
N GLN A 102 -7.27 14.68 2.79
CA GLN A 102 -5.90 14.29 2.42
C GLN A 102 -4.86 14.67 3.49
N LEU A 103 -3.76 13.91 3.52
CA LEU A 103 -2.71 14.02 4.53
C LEU A 103 -1.89 15.32 4.37
N THR A 104 -1.90 16.16 5.41
CA THR A 104 -1.21 17.47 5.43
C THR A 104 0.31 17.33 5.60
N LEU A 105 1.06 18.42 5.43
CA LEU A 105 2.51 18.42 5.72
C LEU A 105 2.84 18.12 7.19
N LYS A 106 1.95 18.46 8.13
CA LYS A 106 2.09 18.13 9.56
C LYS A 106 1.85 16.64 9.78
N GLY A 107 0.78 16.09 9.20
CA GLY A 107 0.48 14.66 9.23
C GLY A 107 1.61 13.83 8.63
N LYS A 108 2.12 14.22 7.46
CA LYS A 108 3.27 13.57 6.82
C LYS A 108 4.49 13.48 7.76
N LYS A 109 4.78 14.54 8.51
CA LYS A 109 5.87 14.57 9.50
C LYS A 109 5.61 13.67 10.72
N ARG A 110 4.37 13.57 11.21
CA ARG A 110 4.05 12.77 12.40
C ARG A 110 4.11 11.27 12.12
N GLU A 111 3.58 10.82 11.00
CA GLU A 111 3.68 9.41 10.56
C GLU A 111 5.13 8.96 10.36
N TYR A 112 5.95 9.80 9.73
CA TYR A 112 7.37 9.52 9.60
C TYR A 112 8.07 9.41 10.97
N ARG A 113 7.69 10.24 11.94
CA ARG A 113 8.20 10.17 13.32
C ARG A 113 7.72 8.92 14.07
N LEU A 114 6.49 8.45 13.84
CA LEU A 114 6.02 7.16 14.34
C LEU A 114 6.90 6.03 13.80
N GLY A 115 7.22 6.04 12.50
CA GLY A 115 8.20 5.12 11.89
C GLY A 115 9.59 5.19 12.55
N GLN A 116 10.10 6.41 12.81
CA GLN A 116 11.38 6.60 13.52
C GLN A 116 11.34 6.12 14.98
N PHE A 117 10.23 6.31 15.69
CA PHE A 117 10.01 5.80 17.05
C PHE A 117 10.03 4.27 17.05
N LEU A 118 9.26 3.63 16.16
CA LEU A 118 9.26 2.17 16.01
C LEU A 118 10.66 1.66 15.65
N ARG A 119 11.41 2.38 14.79
CA ARG A 119 12.79 2.02 14.48
C ARG A 119 13.70 2.12 15.69
N SER A 120 13.56 3.16 16.51
CA SER A 120 14.37 3.34 17.70
C SER A 120 14.06 2.27 18.76
N ARG A 121 12.78 1.95 18.97
CA ARG A 121 12.33 0.97 19.97
C ARG A 121 12.70 -0.47 19.61
N TYR A 122 12.66 -0.81 18.32
CA TYR A 122 12.82 -2.20 17.85
C TYR A 122 14.06 -2.39 16.94
N ASN A 123 15.06 -1.50 17.03
CA ASN A 123 16.23 -1.51 16.13
C ASN A 123 16.92 -2.87 16.04
N ASP A 124 17.15 -3.50 17.20
CA ASP A 124 17.95 -4.71 17.31
C ASP A 124 17.12 -5.95 16.93
N PHE A 125 15.85 -5.96 17.31
CA PHE A 125 14.88 -7.00 16.92
C PHE A 125 14.66 -7.03 15.40
N LEU A 126 14.51 -5.88 14.75
CA LEU A 126 14.27 -5.76 13.31
C LEU A 126 15.54 -5.91 12.46
N GLY A 127 16.74 -5.76 13.03
CA GLY A 127 18.00 -5.80 12.29
C GLY A 127 18.23 -4.56 11.41
N SER A 128 19.38 -4.49 10.74
CA SER A 128 19.87 -3.28 10.05
C SER A 128 19.33 -3.08 8.63
N LEU A 129 18.77 -4.12 7.99
CA LEU A 129 18.28 -4.12 6.61
C LEU A 129 16.79 -4.51 6.58
N TYR A 130 16.08 -4.07 5.54
CA TYR A 130 14.78 -4.62 5.18
C TYR A 130 14.98 -5.94 4.42
N THR A 131 14.15 -6.95 4.65
CA THR A 131 14.06 -8.14 3.79
C THR A 131 12.59 -8.43 3.49
N PRO A 132 12.26 -9.12 2.38
CA PRO A 132 10.90 -9.58 2.15
C PRO A 132 10.36 -10.35 3.36
N ASN A 133 9.06 -10.23 3.59
CA ASN A 133 8.35 -10.81 4.73
C ASN A 133 8.80 -10.35 6.12
N LEU A 134 9.80 -9.47 6.29
CA LEU A 134 10.19 -8.95 7.63
C LEU A 134 9.08 -8.09 8.27
N VAL A 135 8.35 -7.36 7.43
CA VAL A 135 7.25 -6.47 7.79
C VAL A 135 6.07 -6.71 6.87
N VAL A 136 4.87 -6.71 7.43
CA VAL A 136 3.61 -6.64 6.67
C VAL A 136 2.98 -5.28 6.94
N GLY A 137 2.84 -4.48 5.89
CA GLY A 137 2.14 -3.19 5.94
C GLY A 137 0.78 -3.27 5.27
N HIS A 138 -0.28 -3.01 6.04
CA HIS A 138 -1.68 -3.14 5.62
C HIS A 138 -2.49 -1.88 6.01
N SER A 139 -3.42 -1.44 5.16
CA SER A 139 -4.29 -0.28 5.45
C SER A 139 -5.72 -0.46 4.97
N SER A 140 -6.61 0.44 5.39
CA SER A 140 -7.87 0.65 4.65
C SER A 140 -7.61 1.17 3.23
N GLU A 141 -8.63 1.17 2.37
CA GLU A 141 -8.49 1.66 0.99
C GLU A 141 -8.25 3.19 0.88
N ILE A 142 -8.46 3.96 1.95
CA ILE A 142 -8.45 5.42 1.94
C ILE A 142 -7.04 6.00 1.71
N ASP A 143 -6.90 7.01 0.84
CA ASP A 143 -5.60 7.60 0.47
C ASP A 143 -4.73 7.99 1.67
N ARG A 144 -5.31 8.64 2.69
CA ARG A 144 -4.58 9.10 3.88
C ARG A 144 -3.98 7.98 4.72
N THR A 145 -4.61 6.81 4.79
CA THR A 145 -4.08 5.65 5.54
C THR A 145 -2.97 4.98 4.73
N LYS A 146 -3.17 4.77 3.42
CA LYS A 146 -2.13 4.33 2.48
C LYS A 146 -0.88 5.21 2.54
N MET A 147 -1.06 6.54 2.51
CA MET A 147 0.04 7.50 2.62
C MET A 147 0.74 7.46 3.99
N SER A 148 -0.03 7.31 5.08
CA SER A 148 0.50 7.21 6.44
C SER A 148 1.36 5.96 6.61
N LEU A 149 0.89 4.81 6.12
CA LEU A 149 1.65 3.56 6.10
C LEU A 149 2.98 3.69 5.35
N GLN A 150 2.97 4.29 4.15
CA GLN A 150 4.22 4.55 3.39
C GLN A 150 5.22 5.41 4.18
N LEU A 151 4.75 6.37 4.97
CA LEU A 151 5.60 7.24 5.80
C LEU A 151 6.15 6.54 7.03
N VAL A 152 5.35 5.73 7.72
CA VAL A 152 5.82 4.88 8.82
C VAL A 152 6.90 3.93 8.31
N LEU A 153 6.68 3.27 7.16
CA LEU A 153 7.68 2.42 6.51
C LEU A 153 8.95 3.18 6.11
N ALA A 154 8.82 4.41 5.59
CA ALA A 154 9.97 5.26 5.26
C ALA A 154 10.79 5.68 6.50
N GLY A 155 10.15 5.88 7.65
CA GLY A 155 10.82 6.13 8.93
C GLY A 155 11.42 4.86 9.56
N LEU A 156 10.78 3.71 9.32
CA LEU A 156 11.14 2.41 9.90
C LEU A 156 12.29 1.72 9.17
N PHE A 157 12.33 1.80 7.84
CA PHE A 157 13.30 1.09 6.99
C PHE A 157 14.02 1.99 5.96
N PRO A 158 14.67 3.09 6.39
CA PRO A 158 15.53 3.87 5.50
C PRO A 158 16.65 2.98 4.93
N PRO A 159 16.98 3.08 3.63
CA PRO A 159 17.93 2.18 2.99
C PRO A 159 19.35 2.33 3.55
N ARG A 160 19.97 1.21 3.93
CA ARG A 160 21.34 1.15 4.44
C ARG A 160 22.22 0.25 3.59
N ASN A 161 23.52 0.54 3.56
CA ASN A 161 24.56 -0.28 2.93
C ASN A 161 24.15 -0.73 1.51
N VAL A 162 24.08 -2.04 1.27
CA VAL A 162 23.72 -2.67 -0.01
C VAL A 162 22.35 -2.25 -0.55
N GLN A 163 21.41 -1.84 0.31
CA GLN A 163 20.07 -1.40 -0.13
C GLN A 163 20.01 0.06 -0.59
N ARG A 164 21.11 0.82 -0.48
CA ARG A 164 21.17 2.22 -0.89
C ARG A 164 21.26 2.33 -2.42
N TRP A 165 20.10 2.20 -3.05
CA TRP A 165 19.96 2.28 -4.51
C TRP A 165 20.18 3.68 -5.07
N ASN A 166 19.90 4.74 -4.30
CA ASN A 166 20.09 6.13 -4.70
C ASN A 166 20.91 6.90 -3.64
N LEU A 167 21.91 7.67 -4.07
CA LEU A 167 22.76 8.44 -3.16
C LEU A 167 22.05 9.67 -2.56
N PHE A 168 21.13 10.29 -3.30
CA PHE A 168 20.46 11.54 -2.94
C PHE A 168 19.04 11.35 -2.37
N LEU A 169 18.50 10.12 -2.45
CA LEU A 169 17.17 9.79 -1.96
C LEU A 169 17.23 8.70 -0.89
N ASN A 170 17.20 9.12 0.39
CA ASN A 170 17.25 8.21 1.55
C ASN A 170 15.87 7.58 1.85
N TRP A 171 15.29 6.95 0.84
CA TRP A 171 14.03 6.19 0.89
C TRP A 171 14.13 5.01 -0.07
N GLN A 172 13.44 3.92 0.24
CA GLN A 172 13.28 2.77 -0.66
C GLN A 172 11.81 2.37 -0.70
N PRO A 173 11.30 1.89 -1.85
CA PRO A 173 9.94 1.38 -1.93
C PRO A 173 9.82 0.10 -1.10
N ILE A 174 8.73 -0.01 -0.36
CA ILE A 174 8.32 -1.23 0.35
C ILE A 174 6.88 -1.51 -0.06
N PRO A 175 6.53 -2.75 -0.43
CA PRO A 175 5.18 -3.11 -0.81
C PRO A 175 4.21 -2.94 0.36
N THR A 176 2.99 -2.49 0.05
CA THR A 176 1.88 -2.33 1.00
C THR A 176 0.64 -3.02 0.44
N SER A 177 -0.17 -3.62 1.30
CA SER A 177 -1.49 -4.13 0.97
C SER A 177 -2.60 -3.23 1.53
N TYR A 178 -3.81 -3.38 1.02
CA TYR A 178 -5.00 -2.77 1.62
C TYR A 178 -6.23 -3.64 1.42
N THR A 179 -7.23 -3.48 2.29
CA THR A 179 -8.55 -4.10 2.11
C THR A 179 -9.44 -3.17 1.28
N PRO A 180 -10.07 -3.62 0.18
CA PRO A 180 -11.04 -2.84 -0.58
C PRO A 180 -12.22 -2.41 0.31
N ARG A 181 -12.65 -1.14 0.22
CA ARG A 181 -13.64 -0.56 1.16
C ARG A 181 -14.92 -1.40 1.24
N VAL A 182 -15.36 -1.99 0.12
CA VAL A 182 -16.60 -2.80 0.02
C VAL A 182 -16.64 -4.07 0.88
N GLU A 183 -15.46 -4.63 1.21
CA GLU A 183 -15.30 -5.85 2.01
C GLU A 183 -14.51 -5.61 3.31
N ASP A 184 -14.21 -4.34 3.63
CA ASP A 184 -13.37 -3.95 4.77
C ASP A 184 -14.11 -4.04 6.11
N SER A 185 -14.04 -5.24 6.72
CA SER A 185 -14.42 -5.56 8.11
C SER A 185 -13.31 -5.26 9.14
N ILE A 186 -12.09 -4.93 8.71
CA ILE A 186 -10.91 -4.82 9.59
C ILE A 186 -10.72 -3.38 10.06
N PHE A 187 -10.79 -2.42 9.14
CA PHE A 187 -10.62 -1.00 9.41
C PHE A 187 -11.94 -0.24 9.39
N LEU A 188 -12.88 -0.65 8.55
CA LEU A 188 -14.13 0.06 8.27
C LEU A 188 -15.37 -0.78 8.63
N ALA A 189 -15.28 -1.56 9.70
CA ALA A 189 -16.33 -2.41 10.26
C ALA A 189 -17.66 -1.68 10.50
N ILE A 190 -17.61 -0.41 10.92
CA ILE A 190 -18.80 0.42 11.18
C ILE A 190 -19.68 0.64 9.93
N GLU A 191 -19.13 0.48 8.72
CA GLU A 191 -19.88 0.58 7.46
C GLU A 191 -20.48 -0.78 7.03
N CYS A 192 -20.18 -1.86 7.75
CA CYS A 192 -20.68 -3.19 7.43
C CYS A 192 -22.13 -3.36 7.91
N PRO A 193 -23.03 -3.98 7.12
CA PRO A 193 -24.45 -4.04 7.45
C PRO A 193 -24.79 -4.61 8.83
N GLN A 194 -24.02 -5.59 9.32
CA GLN A 194 -24.18 -6.15 10.67
C GLN A 194 -23.93 -5.09 11.75
N SER A 195 -22.83 -4.34 11.66
CA SER A 195 -22.50 -3.29 12.63
C SER A 195 -23.48 -2.12 12.56
N MET A 196 -23.89 -1.71 11.35
CA MET A 196 -24.90 -0.66 11.17
C MET A 196 -26.26 -1.05 11.77
N ASN A 197 -26.68 -2.31 11.60
CA ASN A 197 -27.93 -2.82 12.17
C ASN A 197 -27.85 -2.87 13.70
N GLU A 198 -26.74 -3.34 14.26
CA GLU A 198 -26.54 -3.42 15.72
C GLU A 198 -26.50 -2.02 16.35
N TYR A 199 -25.75 -1.08 15.77
CA TYR A 199 -25.72 0.32 16.16
C TYR A 199 -27.14 0.95 16.16
N SER A 200 -27.89 0.71 15.08
CA SER A 200 -29.28 1.18 14.97
C SER A 200 -30.21 0.53 16.00
N ARG A 201 -30.00 -0.75 16.33
CA ARG A 201 -30.77 -1.47 17.36
C ARG A 201 -30.51 -0.89 18.75
N ILE A 202 -29.26 -0.54 19.06
CA ILE A 202 -28.88 0.06 20.34
C ILE A 202 -29.46 1.48 20.46
N LEU A 203 -29.34 2.32 19.42
CA LEU A 203 -29.94 3.66 19.43
C LEU A 203 -31.47 3.65 19.59
N ASN A 204 -32.14 2.62 19.08
CA ASN A 204 -33.60 2.46 19.20
C ASN A 204 -34.04 1.85 20.55
N SER A 205 -33.12 1.48 21.45
CA SER A 205 -33.46 1.05 22.80
C SER A 205 -33.83 2.26 23.68
N THR A 206 -34.50 2.02 24.80
CA THR A 206 -34.83 3.06 25.79
C THR A 206 -33.57 3.81 26.24
N GLU A 207 -32.49 3.08 26.51
CA GLU A 207 -31.20 3.61 26.94
C GLU A 207 -30.52 4.43 25.83
N GLY A 208 -30.56 3.96 24.59
CA GLY A 208 -30.03 4.68 23.43
C GLY A 208 -30.80 5.97 23.11
N GLN A 209 -32.11 5.95 23.24
CA GLN A 209 -32.97 7.13 23.10
C GLN A 209 -32.70 8.14 24.22
N LEU A 210 -32.67 7.70 25.49
CA LEU A 210 -32.34 8.56 26.64
C LEU A 210 -30.96 9.19 26.51
N LEU A 211 -29.95 8.42 26.08
CA LEU A 211 -28.60 8.93 25.83
C LEU A 211 -28.59 9.96 24.70
N THR A 212 -29.33 9.72 23.61
CA THR A 212 -29.42 10.69 22.50
C THR A 212 -30.14 11.98 22.94
N THR A 213 -31.20 11.88 23.75
CA THR A 213 -31.94 13.04 24.28
C THR A 213 -31.06 13.98 25.12
N GLN A 214 -30.04 13.47 25.82
CA GLN A 214 -29.10 14.31 26.58
C GLN A 214 -28.36 15.33 25.71
N PHE A 215 -28.22 15.07 24.40
CA PHE A 215 -27.55 15.96 23.46
C PHE A 215 -28.50 16.90 22.71
N GLN A 216 -29.82 16.78 22.87
CA GLN A 216 -30.81 17.48 22.02
C GLN A 216 -30.63 19.00 22.03
N ASP A 217 -30.47 19.62 23.21
CA ASP A 217 -30.27 21.08 23.31
C ASP A 217 -28.98 21.55 22.59
N SER A 218 -27.94 20.72 22.62
CA SER A 218 -26.68 20.99 21.91
C SER A 218 -26.85 20.78 20.41
N MET A 219 -27.54 19.71 19.98
CA MET A 219 -27.85 19.42 18.57
C MET A 219 -28.71 20.53 17.94
N ASP A 220 -29.74 21.02 18.64
CA ASP A 220 -30.58 22.14 18.22
C ASP A 220 -29.80 23.45 18.09
N SER A 221 -28.89 23.71 19.04
CA SER A 221 -28.04 24.90 19.05
C SER A 221 -27.00 24.85 17.93
N LEU A 222 -26.29 23.72 17.79
CA LEU A 222 -25.33 23.48 16.71
C LEU A 222 -26.00 23.49 15.33
N THR A 223 -27.25 23.03 15.20
CA THR A 223 -28.02 23.13 13.95
C THR A 223 -28.21 24.59 13.52
N LYS A 224 -28.55 25.48 14.46
CA LYS A 224 -28.71 26.92 14.19
C LYS A 224 -27.37 27.59 13.88
N LEU A 225 -26.31 27.23 14.60
CA LEU A 225 -24.96 27.80 14.45
C LEU A 225 -24.28 27.37 13.14
N THR A 226 -24.37 26.09 12.79
CA THR A 226 -23.74 25.52 11.59
C THR A 226 -24.57 25.69 10.32
N GLY A 227 -25.90 25.80 10.44
CA GLY A 227 -26.82 25.71 9.29
C GLY A 227 -26.92 24.30 8.69
N LYS A 228 -26.22 23.29 9.26
CA LYS A 228 -26.36 21.87 8.94
C LYS A 228 -27.35 21.26 9.93
N LYS A 229 -28.19 20.32 9.50
CA LYS A 229 -29.02 19.53 10.40
C LYS A 229 -28.11 18.61 11.23
N ILE A 230 -28.05 18.80 12.54
CA ILE A 230 -27.28 17.98 13.49
C ILE A 230 -28.31 17.22 14.34
N GLU A 231 -28.44 15.91 14.16
CA GLU A 231 -29.49 15.10 14.82
C GLU A 231 -28.98 13.76 15.35
N THR A 232 -27.71 13.41 15.09
CA THR A 232 -27.14 12.12 15.48
C THR A 232 -25.81 12.29 16.20
N LEU A 233 -25.43 11.29 17.00
CA LEU A 233 -24.09 11.24 17.60
C LEU A 233 -22.98 11.20 16.52
N VAL A 234 -23.29 10.68 15.33
CA VAL A 234 -22.41 10.72 14.16
C VAL A 234 -22.20 12.16 13.68
N ASP A 235 -23.23 13.01 13.67
CA ASP A 235 -23.08 14.42 13.29
C ASP A 235 -22.18 15.19 14.27
N LEU A 236 -22.32 14.93 15.58
CA LEU A 236 -21.45 15.50 16.62
C LEU A 236 -20.00 15.03 16.44
N TYR A 237 -19.79 13.74 16.20
CA TYR A 237 -18.49 13.15 15.91
C TYR A 237 -17.82 13.72 14.63
N LEU A 238 -18.58 13.91 13.55
CA LEU A 238 -18.09 14.50 12.30
C LEU A 238 -17.78 15.99 12.46
N LEU A 239 -18.56 16.73 13.25
CA LEU A 239 -18.31 18.14 13.54
C LEU A 239 -17.07 18.31 14.45
N TYR A 240 -16.88 17.43 15.45
CA TYR A 240 -15.63 17.34 16.21
C TYR A 240 -14.42 17.15 15.29
N ASN A 241 -14.50 16.20 14.35
CA ASN A 241 -13.41 15.93 13.40
C ASN A 241 -13.15 17.10 12.44
N THR A 242 -14.19 17.81 12.03
CA THR A 242 -14.08 19.03 11.21
C THR A 242 -13.23 20.08 11.95
N PHE A 243 -13.57 20.40 13.20
CA PHE A 243 -12.83 21.34 14.03
C PHE A 243 -11.42 20.86 14.41
N ALA A 244 -11.23 19.56 14.64
CA ALA A 244 -9.91 18.98 14.87
C ALA A 244 -9.00 19.15 13.62
N ALA A 245 -9.53 18.91 12.42
CA ALA A 245 -8.82 19.08 11.16
C ALA A 245 -8.44 20.57 10.93
N GLU A 246 -9.39 21.49 11.08
CA GLU A 246 -9.17 22.95 10.95
C GLU A 246 -8.16 23.48 11.96
N SER A 247 -8.30 23.11 13.24
CA SER A 247 -7.36 23.45 14.31
C SER A 247 -5.96 22.89 14.02
N SER A 248 -5.86 21.66 13.49
CA SER A 248 -4.57 21.07 13.08
C SER A 248 -3.89 21.86 11.96
N LEU A 249 -4.67 22.48 11.06
CA LEU A 249 -4.17 23.38 10.00
C LEU A 249 -3.74 24.74 10.56
N GLY A 250 -4.18 25.11 11.76
CA GLY A 250 -3.97 26.43 12.37
C GLY A 250 -5.01 27.46 11.93
N LEU A 251 -6.18 27.00 11.48
CA LEU A 251 -7.30 27.86 11.10
C LEU A 251 -8.07 28.27 12.37
N PRO A 252 -8.36 29.57 12.58
CA PRO A 252 -9.14 30.01 13.73
C PRO A 252 -10.60 29.54 13.63
N LEU A 253 -11.10 28.85 14.65
CA LEU A 253 -12.49 28.41 14.71
C LEU A 253 -13.42 29.60 15.02
N PRO A 254 -14.71 29.53 14.67
CA PRO A 254 -15.71 30.48 15.13
C PRO A 254 -15.72 30.60 16.66
N LYS A 255 -15.98 31.80 17.21
CA LYS A 255 -15.96 32.01 18.67
C LYS A 255 -16.86 31.04 19.45
N TRP A 256 -18.05 30.74 18.92
CA TRP A 256 -19.00 29.80 19.53
C TRP A 256 -18.51 28.35 19.53
N ALA A 257 -17.57 27.97 18.65
CA ALA A 257 -17.08 26.59 18.58
C ALA A 257 -16.31 26.21 19.86
N TYR A 258 -15.67 27.18 20.53
CA TYR A 258 -14.92 26.95 21.76
C TYR A 258 -15.80 26.62 22.97
N ASP A 259 -17.12 26.87 22.89
CA ASP A 259 -18.09 26.44 23.90
C ASP A 259 -18.40 24.93 23.81
N TYR A 260 -18.04 24.29 22.68
CA TYR A 260 -18.35 22.88 22.36
C TYR A 260 -17.13 22.01 21.99
N PHE A 261 -15.96 22.62 21.73
CA PHE A 261 -14.73 21.96 21.28
C PHE A 261 -13.49 22.64 21.91
N PRO A 262 -12.44 21.88 22.32
CA PRO A 262 -12.26 20.43 22.17
C PRO A 262 -12.90 19.58 23.27
N ASN A 263 -13.63 20.19 24.22
CA ASN A 263 -14.32 19.51 25.32
C ASN A 263 -15.81 19.89 25.32
N GLY A 264 -16.63 19.19 26.12
CA GLY A 264 -18.07 19.41 26.17
C GLY A 264 -18.79 18.63 25.07
N ALA A 265 -19.97 19.09 24.65
CA ALA A 265 -20.95 18.25 23.94
C ALA A 265 -20.45 17.59 22.63
N LEU A 266 -19.46 18.14 21.91
CA LEU A 266 -18.87 17.44 20.76
C LEU A 266 -17.91 16.33 21.15
N LEU A 267 -17.15 16.50 22.24
CA LEU A 267 -16.32 15.43 22.80
C LEU A 267 -17.21 14.35 23.41
N ASP A 268 -18.18 14.74 24.23
CA ASP A 268 -19.09 13.84 24.92
C ASP A 268 -19.96 13.07 23.91
N GLY A 269 -20.42 13.73 22.84
CA GLY A 269 -21.14 13.09 21.74
C GLY A 269 -20.28 12.16 20.89
N ALA A 270 -19.01 12.49 20.65
CA ALA A 270 -18.05 11.62 19.98
C ALA A 270 -17.72 10.37 20.82
N VAL A 271 -17.55 10.52 22.14
CA VAL A 271 -17.38 9.41 23.07
C VAL A 271 -18.64 8.55 23.12
N ALA A 272 -19.83 9.14 23.20
CA ALA A 272 -21.10 8.41 23.16
C ALA A 272 -21.24 7.59 21.86
N PHE A 273 -20.90 8.18 20.70
CA PHE A 273 -20.83 7.46 19.43
C PHE A 273 -19.89 6.25 19.51
N PHE A 274 -18.66 6.44 19.98
CA PHE A 274 -17.68 5.35 20.13
C PHE A 274 -18.19 4.23 21.03
N ASN A 275 -18.71 4.55 22.22
CA ASN A 275 -19.18 3.56 23.18
C ASN A 275 -20.28 2.67 22.56
N ILE A 276 -21.26 3.29 21.88
CA ILE A 276 -22.36 2.57 21.21
C ILE A 276 -21.85 1.72 20.04
N SER A 277 -20.96 2.25 19.20
CA SER A 277 -20.43 1.53 18.05
C SER A 277 -19.51 0.37 18.42
N THR A 278 -18.86 0.39 19.60
CA THR A 278 -17.70 -0.47 19.86
C THR A 278 -17.83 -1.36 21.09
N ASN A 279 -18.42 -0.88 22.20
CA ASN A 279 -18.36 -1.58 23.50
C ASN A 279 -19.74 -1.82 24.16
N SER A 280 -20.83 -1.21 23.67
CA SER A 280 -22.16 -1.37 24.29
C SER A 280 -22.72 -2.80 24.30
N THR A 281 -22.29 -3.70 23.42
CA THR A 281 -22.75 -5.10 23.40
C THR A 281 -21.62 -6.06 23.00
N PRO A 282 -21.69 -7.34 23.38
CA PRO A 282 -20.74 -8.36 22.90
C PRO A 282 -20.68 -8.45 21.37
N LEU A 283 -21.82 -8.28 20.68
CA LEU A 283 -21.86 -8.26 19.23
C LEU A 283 -21.12 -7.05 18.64
N SER A 284 -21.30 -5.84 19.19
CA SER A 284 -20.55 -4.65 18.76
C SER A 284 -19.04 -4.86 18.91
N ARG A 285 -18.59 -5.46 20.02
CA ARG A 285 -17.17 -5.76 20.27
C ARG A 285 -16.60 -6.74 19.24
N ARG A 286 -17.28 -7.87 19.01
CA ARG A 286 -16.88 -8.88 18.01
C ARG A 286 -16.89 -8.36 16.58
N LEU A 287 -17.83 -7.49 16.22
CA LEU A 287 -17.91 -6.93 14.85
C LEU A 287 -16.86 -5.85 14.58
N ASN A 288 -16.50 -5.03 15.57
CA ASN A 288 -15.68 -3.82 15.34
C ASN A 288 -14.21 -3.95 15.77
N ALA A 289 -13.94 -4.59 16.91
CA ALA A 289 -12.58 -4.84 17.38
C ALA A 289 -12.12 -6.27 17.05
N GLY A 290 -13.05 -7.22 17.11
CA GLY A 290 -12.82 -8.65 16.91
C GLY A 290 -12.00 -9.01 15.66
N PRO A 291 -12.25 -8.47 14.45
CA PRO A 291 -11.53 -8.89 13.24
C PRO A 291 -10.04 -8.54 13.30
N MET A 292 -9.70 -7.37 13.85
CA MET A 292 -8.32 -6.95 14.07
C MET A 292 -7.64 -7.80 15.15
N ILE A 293 -8.34 -8.08 16.26
CA ILE A 293 -7.81 -8.88 17.38
C ILE A 293 -7.57 -10.32 16.97
N ARG A 294 -8.49 -10.93 16.20
CA ARG A 294 -8.32 -12.27 15.63
C ARG A 294 -7.07 -12.34 14.77
N ILE A 295 -6.90 -11.44 13.81
CA ILE A 295 -5.70 -11.39 12.95
C ILE A 295 -4.41 -11.20 13.77
N MET A 296 -4.40 -10.28 14.74
CA MET A 296 -3.22 -10.05 15.59
C MET A 296 -2.89 -11.26 16.47
N THR A 297 -3.91 -11.99 16.93
CA THR A 297 -3.78 -13.22 17.73
C THR A 297 -3.29 -14.38 16.88
N ASP A 298 -3.87 -14.60 15.69
CA ASP A 298 -3.44 -15.61 14.73
C ASP A 298 -1.97 -15.43 14.35
N ASN A 299 -1.51 -14.18 14.15
CA ASN A 299 -0.09 -13.88 13.95
C ASN A 299 0.77 -14.26 15.18
N MET A 300 0.31 -13.99 16.40
CA MET A 300 1.02 -14.35 17.63
C MET A 300 1.09 -15.87 17.85
N ILE A 301 0.02 -16.61 17.51
CA ILE A 301 0.00 -18.08 17.53
C ILE A 301 0.96 -18.65 16.48
N ALA A 302 0.95 -18.11 15.25
CA ALA A 302 1.81 -18.57 14.17
C ALA A 302 3.31 -18.49 14.52
N VAL A 303 3.74 -17.42 15.20
CA VAL A 303 5.13 -17.23 15.65
C VAL A 303 5.54 -18.21 16.76
N GLN A 304 4.61 -18.78 17.52
CA GLN A 304 4.91 -19.77 18.56
C GLN A 304 5.25 -21.15 18.00
N ASN A 305 4.84 -21.46 16.76
CA ASN A 305 5.15 -22.74 16.11
C ASN A 305 6.59 -22.73 15.55
N PRO A 306 7.56 -23.47 16.13
CA PRO A 306 8.97 -23.37 15.72
C PRO A 306 9.25 -23.87 14.31
N THR A 307 8.37 -24.69 13.73
CA THR A 307 8.56 -25.28 12.39
C THR A 307 7.84 -24.51 11.27
N ALA A 308 6.92 -23.60 11.63
CA ALA A 308 6.11 -22.83 10.69
C ALA A 308 6.11 -21.31 10.96
N ALA A 309 6.88 -20.83 11.95
CA ALA A 309 6.94 -19.43 12.33
C ALA A 309 7.26 -18.54 11.11
N PRO A 310 6.44 -17.50 10.84
CA PRO A 310 6.73 -16.57 9.76
C PRO A 310 7.97 -15.74 10.07
N ASN A 311 8.73 -15.36 9.04
CA ASN A 311 9.83 -14.39 9.18
C ASN A 311 9.34 -12.96 9.51
N THR A 312 8.02 -12.75 9.57
CA THR A 312 7.40 -11.48 9.93
C THR A 312 7.63 -11.13 11.39
N LYS A 313 8.34 -10.03 11.61
CA LYS A 313 8.62 -9.50 12.94
C LYS A 313 7.68 -8.38 13.35
N ILE A 314 7.17 -7.61 12.39
CA ILE A 314 6.27 -6.49 12.65
C ILE A 314 5.12 -6.39 11.65
N TYR A 315 3.90 -6.28 12.17
CA TYR A 315 2.69 -5.98 11.40
C TYR A 315 2.28 -4.52 11.66
N LEU A 316 1.99 -3.77 10.60
CA LEU A 316 1.62 -2.36 10.63
C LEU A 316 0.23 -2.19 9.99
N TYR A 317 -0.76 -1.82 10.80
CA TYR A 317 -2.15 -1.64 10.41
C TYR A 317 -2.52 -0.14 10.45
N SER A 318 -2.56 0.50 9.28
CA SER A 318 -2.88 1.93 9.17
C SER A 318 -4.38 2.16 8.94
N GLY A 319 -5.02 2.77 9.93
CA GLY A 319 -6.45 3.00 9.98
C GLY A 319 -6.80 4.39 10.50
N HIS A 320 -7.87 4.43 11.28
CA HIS A 320 -8.55 5.63 11.75
C HIS A 320 -8.54 5.70 13.28
N ASP A 321 -9.02 6.80 13.82
CA ASP A 321 -9.32 7.01 15.26
C ASP A 321 -10.13 5.85 15.83
N LEU A 322 -11.23 5.49 15.15
CA LEU A 322 -12.06 4.34 15.51
C LEU A 322 -11.26 3.06 15.73
N ASN A 323 -10.24 2.77 14.89
CA ASN A 323 -9.45 1.55 15.09
C ASN A 323 -8.57 1.61 16.35
N VAL A 324 -8.12 2.81 16.75
CA VAL A 324 -7.42 3.01 18.02
C VAL A 324 -8.40 2.88 19.20
N VAL A 325 -9.61 3.45 19.11
CA VAL A 325 -10.65 3.29 20.14
C VAL A 325 -11.06 1.82 20.30
N ASN A 326 -11.39 1.13 19.21
CA ASN A 326 -11.78 -0.29 19.19
C ASN A 326 -10.77 -1.16 19.95
N MET A 327 -9.47 -0.94 19.73
CA MET A 327 -8.42 -1.72 20.40
C MET A 327 -8.28 -1.37 21.89
N LEU A 328 -8.46 -0.11 22.28
CA LEU A 328 -8.41 0.31 23.70
C LEU A 328 -9.66 -0.14 24.48
N GLU A 329 -10.84 -0.09 23.86
CA GLU A 329 -12.11 -0.55 24.41
C GLU A 329 -12.15 -2.07 24.55
N ALA A 330 -11.66 -2.80 23.54
CA ALA A 330 -11.56 -4.24 23.57
C ALA A 330 -10.77 -4.75 24.79
N PHE A 331 -9.62 -4.14 25.08
CA PHE A 331 -8.81 -4.45 26.26
C PHE A 331 -9.26 -3.72 27.53
N ASN A 332 -10.39 -3.01 27.50
CA ASN A 332 -10.98 -2.29 28.65
C ASN A 332 -9.99 -1.33 29.35
N VAL A 333 -9.18 -0.64 28.55
CA VAL A 333 -8.18 0.38 28.98
C VAL A 333 -8.43 1.75 28.37
N TYR A 334 -9.49 1.89 27.57
CA TYR A 334 -9.90 3.17 26.99
C TYR A 334 -10.29 4.17 28.08
N LYS A 335 -9.86 5.41 27.89
CA LYS A 335 -10.23 6.59 28.67
C LYS A 335 -10.98 7.51 27.71
N PRO A 336 -12.14 8.10 28.05
CA PRO A 336 -12.92 8.95 27.15
C PRO A 336 -12.08 10.05 26.45
N HIS A 337 -11.79 9.87 25.16
CA HIS A 337 -11.12 10.86 24.30
C HIS A 337 -11.23 10.49 22.82
N VAL A 338 -11.13 11.46 21.92
CA VAL A 338 -10.86 11.18 20.49
C VAL A 338 -9.35 10.94 20.31
N PRO A 339 -8.91 9.77 19.79
CA PRO A 339 -7.48 9.49 19.67
C PRO A 339 -6.76 10.45 18.74
N GLU A 340 -5.64 10.98 19.18
CA GLU A 340 -4.85 11.99 18.45
C GLU A 340 -4.28 11.46 17.12
N TYR A 341 -3.95 12.38 16.21
CA TYR A 341 -3.33 11.99 14.93
C TYR A 341 -1.98 11.28 15.15
N SER A 342 -1.73 10.22 14.37
CA SER A 342 -0.56 9.34 14.52
C SER A 342 -0.47 8.63 15.89
N SER A 343 -1.57 8.53 16.65
CA SER A 343 -1.64 7.65 17.82
C SER A 343 -1.71 6.18 17.41
N ALA A 344 -1.20 5.29 18.28
CA ALA A 344 -1.13 3.86 18.00
C ALA A 344 -1.38 2.99 19.25
N VAL A 345 -1.89 1.79 19.02
CA VAL A 345 -1.92 0.67 19.97
C VAL A 345 -0.96 -0.40 19.46
N ILE A 346 -0.12 -0.91 20.35
CA ILE A 346 0.96 -1.85 20.04
C ILE A 346 0.81 -3.07 20.95
N LEU A 347 0.79 -4.26 20.36
CA LEU A 347 0.97 -5.52 21.08
C LEU A 347 2.39 -6.06 20.80
N GLU A 348 3.18 -6.23 21.85
CA GLU A 348 4.45 -6.96 21.81
C GLU A 348 4.23 -8.39 22.33
N LEU A 349 4.53 -9.41 21.53
CA LEU A 349 4.64 -10.80 21.97
C LEU A 349 6.07 -11.04 22.46
N ARG A 350 6.20 -11.45 23.73
CA ARG A 350 7.48 -11.71 24.40
C ARG A 350 7.54 -13.16 24.84
N HIS A 351 8.73 -13.76 24.78
CA HIS A 351 9.02 -15.09 25.30
C HIS A 351 9.92 -14.96 26.52
N ILE A 352 9.55 -15.58 27.62
CA ILE A 352 10.27 -15.53 28.90
C ILE A 352 10.26 -16.94 29.50
N GLY A 353 11.43 -17.57 29.59
CA GLY A 353 11.53 -18.97 30.04
C GLY A 353 10.95 -19.93 29.01
N GLN A 354 9.81 -20.53 29.36
CA GLN A 354 9.05 -21.45 28.48
C GLN A 354 7.67 -20.87 28.11
N GLU A 355 7.37 -19.64 28.53
CA GLU A 355 6.05 -19.03 28.43
C GLU A 355 6.07 -17.80 27.52
N TYR A 356 4.91 -17.52 26.91
CA TYR A 356 4.67 -16.33 26.11
C TYR A 356 3.86 -15.30 26.90
N TYR A 357 4.13 -14.03 26.64
CA TYR A 357 3.52 -12.88 27.31
C TYR A 357 3.16 -11.81 26.28
N VAL A 358 1.97 -11.22 26.41
CA VAL A 358 1.52 -10.07 25.64
C VAL A 358 1.71 -8.80 26.46
N LYS A 359 2.35 -7.79 25.86
CA LYS A 359 2.47 -6.44 26.43
C LYS A 359 1.72 -5.44 25.55
N LEU A 360 0.82 -4.68 26.17
CA LEU A 360 0.04 -3.62 25.54
C LEU A 360 0.73 -2.26 25.75
N VAL A 361 0.97 -1.52 24.68
CA VAL A 361 1.60 -0.19 24.72
C VAL A 361 0.79 0.78 23.87
N HIS A 362 0.48 1.95 24.43
CA HIS A 362 -0.17 3.03 23.70
C HIS A 362 0.82 4.16 23.41
N TYR A 363 0.93 4.53 22.14
CA TYR A 363 1.66 5.71 21.68
C TYR A 363 0.64 6.82 21.42
N ARG A 364 0.70 7.91 22.19
CA ARG A 364 -0.36 8.93 22.21
C ARG A 364 -0.38 9.88 21.01
N GLY A 365 0.65 9.88 20.15
CA GLY A 365 0.71 10.75 18.97
C GLY A 365 1.02 12.22 19.29
N ILE A 366 0.13 12.91 20.01
CA ILE A 366 0.24 14.35 20.35
C ILE A 366 -0.04 14.55 21.85
N PRO A 367 0.97 14.89 22.68
CA PRO A 367 2.40 14.76 22.41
C PRO A 367 2.80 13.29 22.12
N PRO A 368 3.97 13.04 21.49
CA PRO A 368 4.44 11.71 21.13
C PRO A 368 5.00 10.95 22.35
N THR A 369 4.15 10.72 23.35
CA THR A 369 4.46 9.98 24.58
C THR A 369 4.00 8.53 24.49
N ILE A 370 4.62 7.67 25.30
CA ILE A 370 4.26 6.25 25.42
C ILE A 370 3.69 5.97 26.82
N GLU A 371 2.75 5.02 26.88
CA GLU A 371 2.16 4.49 28.11
C GLU A 371 2.09 2.96 27.97
N ASP A 372 2.79 2.23 28.83
CA ASP A 372 2.60 0.79 28.96
C ASP A 372 1.28 0.55 29.72
N LEU A 373 0.33 -0.18 29.12
CA LEU A 373 -1.01 -0.37 29.66
C LEU A 373 -1.17 -1.76 30.30
N LYS A 374 -1.88 -1.80 31.43
CA LYS A 374 -2.24 -3.03 32.15
C LYS A 374 -3.62 -3.49 31.68
N ILE A 375 -3.70 -4.62 30.97
CA ILE A 375 -4.97 -5.25 30.63
C ILE A 375 -5.63 -5.69 31.95
N PRO A 376 -6.89 -5.33 32.26
CA PRO A 376 -7.54 -5.70 33.50
C PRO A 376 -7.50 -7.21 33.77
N GLY A 377 -7.10 -7.59 34.99
CA GLY A 377 -6.88 -8.98 35.38
C GLY A 377 -5.46 -9.52 35.11
N CYS A 378 -4.69 -8.90 34.21
CA CYS A 378 -3.28 -9.21 33.94
C CYS A 378 -2.34 -8.16 34.55
N ASP A 379 -1.04 -8.45 34.65
CA ASP A 379 0.02 -7.44 34.85
C ASP A 379 0.48 -6.84 33.51
N ILE A 380 1.50 -5.96 33.53
CA ILE A 380 2.03 -5.30 32.31
C ILE A 380 2.50 -6.32 31.27
N LEU A 381 2.98 -7.48 31.75
CA LEU A 381 3.20 -8.68 30.94
C LEU A 381 2.04 -9.64 31.24
N CYS A 382 1.10 -9.75 30.32
CA CYS A 382 -0.05 -10.65 30.44
C CYS A 382 0.34 -12.04 29.90
N PRO A 383 0.29 -13.13 30.68
CA PRO A 383 0.55 -14.48 30.17
C PRO A 383 -0.34 -14.79 28.96
N PHE A 384 0.20 -15.45 27.93
CA PHE A 384 -0.48 -15.60 26.64
C PHE A 384 -1.80 -16.37 26.76
N ASP A 385 -1.85 -17.45 27.54
CA ASP A 385 -3.08 -18.21 27.77
C ASP A 385 -4.15 -17.35 28.45
N LYS A 386 -3.75 -16.56 29.45
CA LYS A 386 -4.64 -15.61 30.13
C LYS A 386 -5.08 -14.46 29.21
N TYR A 387 -4.24 -14.07 28.25
CA TYR A 387 -4.64 -13.14 27.19
C TYR A 387 -5.72 -13.75 26.30
N LEU A 388 -5.60 -15.04 25.92
CA LEU A 388 -6.63 -15.76 25.16
C LEU A 388 -7.97 -15.80 25.93
N ASP A 389 -7.95 -16.17 27.21
CA ASP A 389 -9.14 -16.15 28.08
C ASP A 389 -9.82 -14.76 28.09
N LEU A 390 -9.03 -13.69 28.18
CA LEU A 390 -9.52 -12.31 28.23
C LEU A 390 -10.07 -11.78 26.89
N ILE A 391 -9.77 -12.45 25.76
CA ILE A 391 -10.28 -12.07 24.44
C ILE A 391 -11.31 -13.05 23.86
N GLU A 392 -11.66 -14.14 24.55
CA GLU A 392 -12.57 -15.18 24.04
C GLU A 392 -13.89 -14.57 23.51
N ASP A 393 -14.55 -13.74 24.32
CA ASP A 393 -15.79 -13.02 23.97
C ASP A 393 -15.64 -11.99 22.83
N LEU A 394 -14.40 -11.66 22.43
CA LEU A 394 -14.09 -10.74 21.33
C LEU A 394 -13.90 -11.44 19.99
N MET A 395 -13.72 -12.76 19.97
CA MET A 395 -13.37 -13.51 18.76
C MET A 395 -14.58 -13.66 17.82
N PRO A 396 -14.56 -13.05 16.62
CA PRO A 396 -15.65 -13.18 15.66
C PRO A 396 -15.63 -14.55 14.98
N SER A 397 -16.82 -15.09 14.76
CA SER A 397 -17.06 -16.22 13.86
C SER A 397 -16.64 -15.90 12.42
N ASP A 398 -16.48 -16.95 11.61
CA ASP A 398 -16.14 -16.80 10.19
C ASP A 398 -17.21 -16.02 9.38
N GLU A 399 -18.48 -15.92 9.84
CA GLU A 399 -19.51 -15.06 9.23
C GLU A 399 -19.42 -13.59 9.70
N GLU A 400 -19.05 -13.35 10.98
CA GLU A 400 -18.83 -12.00 11.53
C GLU A 400 -17.54 -11.34 10.98
N MET A 401 -16.57 -12.13 10.51
CA MET A 401 -15.40 -11.63 9.77
C MET A 401 -15.74 -11.00 8.41
N THR A 402 -16.98 -11.16 7.92
CA THR A 402 -17.35 -10.88 6.53
C THR A 402 -18.08 -9.55 6.41
N CYS A 403 -17.73 -8.78 5.38
CA CYS A 403 -18.40 -7.52 5.09
C CYS A 403 -18.81 -7.47 3.62
N ASN A 404 -20.02 -6.99 3.37
CA ASN A 404 -20.53 -6.70 2.03
C ASN A 404 -21.33 -5.40 2.08
N LYS A 405 -20.66 -4.30 1.78
CA LYS A 405 -21.29 -2.99 1.72
C LYS A 405 -22.04 -2.88 0.39
N LYS A 406 -23.36 -2.66 0.45
CA LYS A 406 -24.16 -2.42 -0.76
C LYS A 406 -23.54 -1.25 -1.52
N ILE A 407 -23.00 -1.50 -2.72
CA ILE A 407 -22.39 -0.48 -3.57
C ILE A 407 -23.41 0.66 -3.79
N PRO A 408 -23.18 1.87 -3.25
CA PRO A 408 -24.02 3.00 -3.58
C PRO A 408 -23.81 3.31 -5.07
N LYS A 409 -24.89 3.36 -5.85
CA LYS A 409 -24.84 3.97 -7.18
C LYS A 409 -24.60 5.47 -6.99
N TRP A 410 -23.34 5.88 -7.00
CA TRP A 410 -22.95 7.29 -6.94
C TRP A 410 -23.43 8.04 -8.18
N HIS A 411 -24.63 8.61 -8.09
CA HIS A 411 -25.18 9.50 -9.11
C HIS A 411 -24.47 10.86 -9.03
N TYR A 412 -23.62 11.13 -10.03
CA TYR A 412 -22.95 12.41 -10.19
C TYR A 412 -23.94 13.49 -10.66
N PHE A 413 -24.69 14.09 -9.73
CA PHE A 413 -25.55 15.23 -10.02
C PHE A 413 -24.76 16.55 -9.92
N SER A 414 -24.13 16.93 -11.03
CA SER A 414 -23.59 18.29 -11.19
C SER A 414 -24.74 19.30 -11.30
N ARG A 415 -25.07 20.00 -10.21
CA ARG A 415 -25.92 21.20 -10.27
C ARG A 415 -25.12 22.36 -10.87
N LEU A 416 -25.28 22.59 -12.17
CA LEU A 416 -24.81 23.82 -12.82
C LEU A 416 -25.78 24.97 -12.51
N GLY A 417 -25.33 25.93 -11.71
CA GLY A 417 -26.00 27.22 -11.57
C GLY A 417 -25.70 28.09 -12.79
N ALA A 418 -26.69 28.27 -13.69
CA ALA A 418 -26.55 29.14 -14.84
C ALA A 418 -26.64 30.62 -14.42
N SER A 419 -25.52 31.34 -14.49
CA SER A 419 -25.51 32.80 -14.41
C SER A 419 -25.89 33.41 -15.76
N LYS A 420 -26.81 34.38 -15.77
CA LYS A 420 -27.23 35.09 -16.98
C LYS A 420 -26.18 36.15 -17.35
N MET A 421 -25.70 36.15 -18.58
CA MET A 421 -25.09 37.34 -19.20
C MET A 421 -26.03 37.94 -20.25
N VAL A 422 -25.97 39.27 -20.36
CA VAL A 422 -26.88 40.11 -21.16
C VAL A 422 -26.28 40.35 -22.55
N SER A 423 -27.13 40.27 -23.59
CA SER A 423 -26.77 40.63 -24.96
C SER A 423 -26.61 42.14 -25.14
N PHE A 424 -25.64 42.56 -25.97
CA PHE A 424 -25.66 43.86 -26.64
C PHE A 424 -25.34 43.73 -28.13
N LEU A 425 -25.73 44.77 -28.87
CA LEU A 425 -26.01 44.74 -30.31
C LEU A 425 -24.76 44.85 -31.21
N ILE A 426 -24.95 44.40 -32.45
CA ILE A 426 -24.03 44.55 -33.58
C ILE A 426 -24.07 46.00 -34.10
N LEU A 427 -22.93 46.52 -34.57
CA LEU A 427 -22.87 47.55 -35.61
C LEU A 427 -21.62 47.35 -36.46
N ASP A 428 -21.78 47.30 -37.78
CA ASP A 428 -20.72 47.12 -38.76
C ASP A 428 -19.85 48.39 -38.91
N ASN A 429 -18.55 48.22 -39.20
CA ASN A 429 -18.07 48.51 -40.56
C ASN A 429 -16.67 47.97 -40.89
N TYR A 430 -16.42 47.78 -42.18
CA TYR A 430 -15.19 47.21 -42.74
C TYR A 430 -14.18 48.29 -43.13
N LEU A 431 -12.95 48.28 -42.59
CA LEU A 431 -11.76 48.83 -43.26
C LEU A 431 -10.42 48.46 -42.58
N SER A 432 -9.90 47.26 -42.88
CA SER A 432 -8.44 46.94 -42.96
C SER A 432 -8.16 45.43 -43.16
N ILE A 433 -8.95 44.78 -44.02
CA ILE A 433 -8.86 43.33 -44.32
C ILE A 433 -7.44 42.90 -44.74
N GLY A 434 -6.66 43.75 -45.41
CA GLY A 434 -5.30 43.43 -45.85
C GLY A 434 -4.30 43.13 -44.73
N LEU A 435 -4.38 43.84 -43.60
CA LEU A 435 -3.47 43.62 -42.46
C LEU A 435 -3.87 42.38 -41.65
N ILE A 436 -5.19 42.17 -41.52
CA ILE A 436 -5.77 41.03 -40.81
C ILE A 436 -5.52 39.72 -41.58
N ILE A 437 -5.52 39.70 -42.92
CA ILE A 437 -5.14 38.50 -43.68
C ILE A 437 -3.66 38.17 -43.53
N GLY A 438 -2.76 39.16 -43.53
CA GLY A 438 -1.33 38.94 -43.29
C GLY A 438 -1.04 38.38 -41.89
N ILE A 439 -1.71 38.90 -40.86
CA ILE A 439 -1.56 38.44 -39.47
C ILE A 439 -2.25 37.07 -39.26
N ASN A 440 -3.38 36.79 -39.92
CA ASN A 440 -4.00 35.46 -39.87
C ASN A 440 -3.21 34.40 -40.65
N ALA A 441 -2.53 34.74 -41.74
CA ALA A 441 -1.62 33.83 -42.43
C ALA A 441 -0.42 33.43 -41.55
N ILE A 442 -0.01 34.31 -40.62
CA ILE A 442 1.04 34.02 -39.62
C ILE A 442 0.46 33.33 -38.36
N LEU A 443 -0.81 33.55 -38.00
CA LEU A 443 -1.52 32.79 -36.96
C LEU A 443 -1.97 31.38 -37.41
N LEU A 444 -1.98 31.11 -38.71
CA LEU A 444 -2.07 29.75 -39.28
C LEU A 444 -0.74 28.97 -39.15
N ALA A 445 0.26 29.51 -38.45
CA ALA A 445 1.44 28.78 -38.03
C ALA A 445 1.09 27.67 -37.03
N SER A 446 0.71 26.50 -37.55
CA SER A 446 0.82 25.19 -36.90
C SER A 446 0.38 25.18 -35.42
N ALA A 447 -0.93 25.25 -35.17
CA ALA A 447 -1.49 24.95 -33.85
C ALA A 447 -1.05 23.54 -33.44
N GLN A 448 -0.06 23.44 -32.55
CA GLN A 448 0.53 22.17 -32.13
C GLN A 448 -0.53 21.33 -31.39
N PRO A 449 -0.59 20.00 -31.58
CA PRO A 449 -1.53 19.15 -30.87
C PRO A 449 -1.38 19.29 -29.35
N GLU A 450 -2.46 19.69 -28.66
CA GLU A 450 -2.47 19.87 -27.22
C GLU A 450 -2.62 18.51 -26.54
N LEU A 451 -1.69 18.15 -25.65
CA LEU A 451 -1.78 16.90 -24.88
C LEU A 451 -2.93 16.97 -23.87
N LYS A 452 -3.81 15.96 -23.88
CA LYS A 452 -5.00 15.87 -23.01
C LYS A 452 -4.96 14.70 -22.03
N LEU A 453 -4.30 13.59 -22.38
CA LEU A 453 -4.15 12.43 -21.51
C LEU A 453 -2.90 11.61 -21.86
N VAL A 454 -2.30 10.97 -20.87
CA VAL A 454 -1.24 9.97 -21.05
C VAL A 454 -1.64 8.66 -20.38
N ASN A 455 -1.51 7.54 -21.08
CA ASN A 455 -1.59 6.20 -20.49
C ASN A 455 -0.24 5.51 -20.67
N VAL A 456 0.37 5.05 -19.58
CA VAL A 456 1.67 4.35 -19.57
C VAL A 456 1.46 2.94 -19.05
N VAL A 457 1.80 1.92 -19.84
CA VAL A 457 1.91 0.52 -19.40
C VAL A 457 3.38 0.16 -19.39
N PHE A 458 3.93 -0.29 -18.26
CA PHE A 458 5.36 -0.54 -18.12
C PHE A 458 5.67 -1.86 -17.41
N ARG A 459 6.72 -2.54 -17.88
CA ARG A 459 7.33 -3.68 -17.18
C ARG A 459 7.99 -3.19 -15.90
N HIS A 460 7.96 -3.99 -14.83
CA HIS A 460 8.81 -3.77 -13.67
C HIS A 460 10.31 -3.71 -14.02
N GLY A 461 11.13 -3.23 -13.08
CA GLY A 461 12.58 -3.19 -13.25
C GLY A 461 13.23 -4.57 -13.09
N ASP A 462 14.56 -4.58 -13.18
CA ASP A 462 15.39 -5.77 -12.97
C ASP A 462 15.07 -6.45 -11.64
N ARG A 463 14.98 -7.78 -11.68
CA ARG A 463 14.60 -8.60 -10.53
C ARG A 463 15.49 -9.82 -10.40
N THR A 464 15.49 -10.40 -9.22
CA THR A 464 15.98 -11.76 -8.99
C THR A 464 15.04 -12.79 -9.66
N PRO A 465 15.51 -14.03 -9.91
CA PRO A 465 14.67 -15.12 -10.40
C PRO A 465 13.41 -15.32 -9.55
N ASP A 466 12.29 -15.66 -10.18
CA ASP A 466 11.00 -15.77 -9.50
C ASP A 466 10.90 -17.04 -8.62
N LYS A 467 10.19 -16.91 -7.50
CA LYS A 467 9.95 -17.98 -6.53
C LYS A 467 8.94 -19.03 -6.99
N SER A 468 8.27 -18.85 -8.13
CA SER A 468 7.17 -19.69 -8.63
C SER A 468 7.53 -21.15 -8.94
N GLY A 469 8.79 -21.57 -8.80
CA GLY A 469 9.29 -22.88 -9.22
C GLY A 469 9.34 -23.08 -10.74
N GLN A 470 8.85 -22.12 -11.53
CA GLN A 470 8.84 -22.17 -12.99
C GLN A 470 10.15 -21.63 -13.60
N GLU A 471 10.80 -20.66 -12.95
CA GLU A 471 12.11 -20.14 -13.38
C GLU A 471 13.27 -21.01 -12.89
N MET A 472 13.37 -21.27 -11.58
CA MET A 472 14.44 -22.10 -10.97
C MET A 472 14.53 -23.52 -11.58
N TYR A 473 15.75 -24.05 -11.76
CA TYR A 473 15.99 -25.39 -12.33
C TYR A 473 17.05 -26.20 -11.55
N PRO A 474 16.99 -27.55 -11.50
CA PRO A 474 17.82 -28.36 -10.60
C PRO A 474 19.34 -28.21 -10.74
N ASN A 475 19.85 -27.98 -11.96
CA ASN A 475 21.28 -27.84 -12.24
C ASN A 475 21.74 -26.36 -12.28
N ASP A 476 20.93 -25.43 -11.77
CA ASP A 476 21.29 -24.02 -11.66
C ASP A 476 22.39 -23.82 -10.59
N PRO A 477 23.55 -23.23 -10.91
CA PRO A 477 24.55 -22.83 -9.92
C PRO A 477 23.99 -21.95 -8.79
N TYR A 478 22.90 -21.23 -9.04
CA TYR A 478 22.25 -20.30 -8.14
C TYR A 478 20.96 -20.84 -7.50
N LEU A 479 20.62 -22.13 -7.68
CA LEU A 479 19.39 -22.74 -7.15
C LEU A 479 19.19 -22.52 -5.64
N ASN A 480 20.29 -22.59 -4.87
CA ASN A 480 20.31 -22.41 -3.42
C ASN A 480 20.72 -20.99 -3.00
N TYR A 481 20.83 -20.05 -3.94
CA TYR A 481 21.23 -18.68 -3.66
C TYR A 481 20.03 -17.90 -3.10
N SER A 482 20.18 -17.32 -1.91
CA SER A 482 19.09 -16.62 -1.21
C SER A 482 18.76 -15.24 -1.82
N PHE A 483 19.64 -14.71 -2.67
CA PHE A 483 19.62 -13.33 -3.18
C PHE A 483 19.47 -12.28 -2.06
N TYR A 484 20.01 -12.55 -0.87
CA TYR A 484 19.93 -11.67 0.29
C TYR A 484 20.63 -10.31 0.04
N PRO A 485 20.05 -9.17 0.48
CA PRO A 485 18.81 -9.02 1.24
C PRO A 485 17.53 -8.92 0.40
N GLU A 486 17.64 -8.76 -0.92
CA GLU A 486 16.51 -8.62 -1.84
C GLU A 486 15.54 -9.81 -1.83
N GLY A 487 16.02 -11.05 -1.80
CA GLY A 487 15.21 -12.27 -1.90
C GLY A 487 14.73 -12.60 -3.33
N LEU A 488 14.06 -13.75 -3.50
CA LEU A 488 13.56 -14.24 -4.81
C LEU A 488 12.35 -13.47 -5.33
N GLY A 489 12.30 -13.22 -6.64
CA GLY A 489 11.26 -12.51 -7.37
C GLY A 489 11.19 -11.00 -7.14
N GLN A 490 12.19 -10.41 -6.48
CA GLN A 490 12.18 -9.06 -5.94
C GLN A 490 13.05 -8.08 -6.75
N LEU A 491 12.72 -6.79 -6.65
CA LEU A 491 13.34 -5.73 -7.44
C LEU A 491 14.77 -5.43 -6.96
N THR A 492 15.77 -5.58 -7.84
CA THR A 492 17.19 -5.35 -7.50
C THR A 492 17.49 -3.86 -7.31
N VAL A 493 18.65 -3.53 -6.74
CA VAL A 493 19.16 -2.15 -6.70
C VAL A 493 19.19 -1.49 -8.09
N ARG A 494 19.60 -2.22 -9.13
CA ARG A 494 19.63 -1.68 -10.50
C ARG A 494 18.21 -1.52 -11.06
N GLY A 495 17.30 -2.46 -10.77
CA GLY A 495 15.89 -2.35 -11.12
C GLY A 495 15.19 -1.16 -10.45
N LYS A 496 15.51 -0.90 -9.17
CA LYS A 496 15.07 0.29 -8.43
C LYS A 496 15.50 1.58 -9.15
N MET A 497 16.77 1.65 -9.54
CA MET A 497 17.31 2.80 -10.30
C MET A 497 16.67 2.97 -11.68
N ARG A 498 16.55 1.92 -12.50
CA ARG A 498 15.97 2.04 -13.85
C ARG A 498 14.52 2.54 -13.82
N GLN A 499 13.69 2.08 -12.87
CA GLN A 499 12.32 2.56 -12.71
C GLN A 499 12.25 4.04 -12.32
N TYR A 500 13.14 4.50 -11.45
CA TYR A 500 13.28 5.91 -11.14
C TYR A 500 13.77 6.73 -12.36
N GLU A 501 14.69 6.18 -13.18
CA GLU A 501 15.14 6.77 -14.45
C GLU A 501 13.97 6.93 -15.45
N LEU A 502 13.09 5.93 -15.60
CA LEU A 502 11.85 6.04 -16.41
C LEU A 502 10.92 7.13 -15.86
N GLY A 503 10.71 7.20 -14.54
CA GLY A 503 9.93 8.28 -13.95
C GLY A 503 10.52 9.68 -14.22
N GLN A 504 11.86 9.80 -14.30
CA GLN A 504 12.51 11.04 -14.75
C GLN A 504 12.30 11.33 -16.24
N VAL A 505 12.28 10.31 -17.11
CA VAL A 505 11.96 10.46 -18.54
C VAL A 505 10.52 10.98 -18.70
N LEU A 506 9.56 10.38 -17.98
CA LEU A 506 8.17 10.82 -17.96
C LEU A 506 8.04 12.25 -17.38
N TYR A 507 8.74 12.58 -16.31
CA TYR A 507 8.78 13.94 -15.76
C TYR A 507 9.29 14.95 -16.79
N ARG A 508 10.46 14.72 -17.40
CA ARG A 508 11.04 15.63 -18.41
C ARG A 508 10.09 15.82 -19.61
N ARG A 509 9.41 14.74 -20.05
CA ARG A 509 8.50 14.78 -21.19
C ARG A 509 7.18 15.50 -20.88
N TYR A 510 6.63 15.33 -19.68
CA TYR A 510 5.28 15.77 -19.33
C TYR A 510 5.21 16.89 -18.27
N LYS A 511 6.34 17.43 -17.80
CA LYS A 511 6.40 18.48 -16.77
C LYS A 511 5.38 19.61 -17.00
N ASN A 512 5.34 20.18 -18.21
CA ASN A 512 4.46 21.32 -18.52
C ASN A 512 2.97 20.93 -18.50
N PHE A 513 2.66 19.66 -18.79
CA PHE A 513 1.29 19.14 -18.79
C PHE A 513 0.81 18.74 -17.40
N LEU A 514 1.69 18.16 -16.57
CA LEU A 514 1.38 17.71 -15.21
C LEU A 514 1.51 18.82 -14.16
N GLY A 515 2.45 19.75 -14.34
CA GLY A 515 2.81 20.80 -13.37
C GLY A 515 3.84 20.34 -12.33
N ASP A 516 4.30 21.27 -11.48
CA ASP A 516 5.29 21.04 -10.42
C ASP A 516 4.69 20.57 -9.07
N LEU A 517 3.39 20.24 -9.05
CA LEU A 517 2.65 19.83 -7.84
C LEU A 517 1.88 18.54 -8.10
N TYR A 518 2.00 17.57 -7.19
CA TYR A 518 1.04 16.47 -7.12
C TYR A 518 -0.31 17.00 -6.66
N LEU A 519 -1.40 16.73 -7.38
CA LEU A 519 -2.75 17.04 -6.93
C LEU A 519 -3.53 15.72 -6.78
N PRO A 520 -4.43 15.59 -5.78
CA PRO A 520 -5.30 14.42 -5.69
C PRO A 520 -6.03 14.17 -7.02
N LYS A 521 -6.12 12.90 -7.42
CA LYS A 521 -6.71 12.44 -8.70
C LYS A 521 -5.95 12.86 -9.98
N LEU A 522 -4.87 13.64 -9.92
CA LEU A 522 -4.05 14.04 -11.09
C LEU A 522 -3.38 12.87 -11.80
N VAL A 523 -2.89 11.91 -11.00
CA VAL A 523 -2.30 10.64 -11.44
C VAL A 523 -3.11 9.50 -10.84
N MET A 524 -3.32 8.46 -11.64
CA MET A 524 -3.80 7.16 -11.18
C MET A 524 -2.67 6.16 -11.37
N GLY A 525 -2.25 5.50 -10.30
CA GLY A 525 -1.24 4.46 -10.32
C GLY A 525 -1.85 3.11 -9.95
N HIS A 526 -1.74 2.14 -10.86
CA HIS A 526 -2.27 0.78 -10.69
C HIS A 526 -1.18 -0.24 -10.99
N SER A 527 -1.04 -1.29 -10.17
CA SER A 527 -0.09 -2.39 -10.39
C SER A 527 -0.76 -3.75 -10.32
N SER A 528 -0.11 -4.77 -10.87
CA SER A 528 -0.41 -6.16 -10.52
C SER A 528 -0.09 -6.42 -9.04
N ASP A 529 -0.58 -7.54 -8.51
CA ASP A 529 -0.37 -7.95 -7.12
C ASP A 529 0.99 -8.64 -6.89
N TYR A 530 2.07 -8.00 -7.38
CA TYR A 530 3.45 -8.42 -7.16
C TYR A 530 4.24 -7.30 -6.47
N ASP A 531 5.09 -7.62 -5.51
CA ASP A 531 5.91 -6.63 -4.80
C ASP A 531 6.76 -5.79 -5.76
N ARG A 532 7.40 -6.45 -6.73
CA ARG A 532 8.23 -5.80 -7.76
C ARG A 532 7.47 -4.79 -8.63
N THR A 533 6.17 -4.98 -8.92
CA THR A 533 5.37 -4.02 -9.69
C THR A 533 4.86 -2.90 -8.80
N LYS A 534 4.39 -3.20 -7.58
CA LYS A 534 4.08 -2.19 -6.55
C LYS A 534 5.27 -1.26 -6.28
N MET A 535 6.47 -1.82 -6.10
CA MET A 535 7.71 -1.06 -5.89
C MET A 535 8.11 -0.24 -7.13
N SER A 536 8.00 -0.80 -8.34
CA SER A 536 8.29 -0.10 -9.59
C SER A 536 7.39 1.13 -9.78
N LEU A 537 6.09 1.00 -9.49
CA LEU A 537 5.14 2.10 -9.53
C LEU A 537 5.49 3.22 -8.51
N GLN A 538 5.83 2.86 -7.27
CA GLN A 538 6.27 3.83 -6.26
C GLN A 538 7.52 4.61 -6.70
N LEU A 539 8.47 3.96 -7.39
CA LEU A 539 9.69 4.59 -7.90
C LEU A 539 9.43 5.57 -9.03
N ILE A 540 8.56 5.23 -9.98
CA ILE A 540 8.12 6.17 -11.03
C ILE A 540 7.44 7.39 -10.38
N LEU A 541 6.52 7.17 -9.44
CA LEU A 541 5.82 8.26 -8.75
C LEU A 541 6.79 9.17 -7.95
N ALA A 542 7.82 8.59 -7.32
CA ALA A 542 8.86 9.33 -6.60
C ALA A 542 9.71 10.24 -7.52
N ALA A 543 9.92 9.84 -8.78
CA ALA A 543 10.61 10.67 -9.78
C ALA A 543 9.68 11.64 -10.52
N LEU A 544 8.40 11.29 -10.66
CA LEU A 544 7.40 12.10 -11.38
C LEU A 544 6.88 13.27 -10.55
N PHE A 545 6.77 13.12 -9.23
CA PHE A 545 6.25 14.14 -8.31
C PHE A 545 7.13 14.39 -7.07
N PRO A 546 8.44 14.68 -7.24
CA PRO A 546 9.31 15.05 -6.12
C PRO A 546 8.81 16.33 -5.45
N PRO A 547 8.74 16.41 -4.10
CA PRO A 547 8.19 17.55 -3.37
C PRO A 547 9.15 18.75 -3.31
N ILE A 548 9.57 19.24 -4.48
CA ILE A 548 10.50 20.38 -4.64
C ILE A 548 9.82 21.69 -4.23
N ASN A 549 8.53 21.84 -4.56
CA ASN A 549 7.75 23.02 -4.20
C ASN A 549 7.52 23.11 -2.69
N VAL A 550 7.73 24.30 -2.10
CA VAL A 550 7.57 24.55 -0.65
C VAL A 550 6.19 24.17 -0.10
N ARG A 551 5.13 24.21 -0.92
CA ARG A 551 3.77 23.79 -0.55
C ARG A 551 3.62 22.28 -0.34
N GLN A 552 4.58 21.46 -0.80
CA GLN A 552 4.58 20.00 -0.65
C GLN A 552 5.81 19.44 0.06
N ARG A 553 6.84 20.25 0.27
CA ARG A 553 8.09 19.88 0.96
C ARG A 553 7.87 19.66 2.47
N TRP A 554 7.33 18.49 2.81
CA TRP A 554 7.09 18.08 4.20
C TRP A 554 8.37 17.72 4.97
N ASN A 555 9.44 17.27 4.30
CA ASN A 555 10.73 16.95 4.92
C ASN A 555 11.87 17.63 4.14
N PRO A 556 12.72 18.45 4.78
CA PRO A 556 13.82 19.12 4.08
C PRO A 556 14.92 18.15 3.62
N ALA A 557 15.11 17.03 4.32
CA ALA A 557 16.16 16.04 4.07
C ALA A 557 15.70 14.84 3.23
N LEU A 558 14.42 14.77 2.85
CA LEU A 558 13.87 13.66 2.07
C LEU A 558 13.01 14.18 0.91
N ASN A 559 13.58 14.18 -0.30
CA ASN A 559 12.91 14.61 -1.53
C ASN A 559 12.00 13.51 -2.11
N TRP A 560 11.11 12.99 -1.29
CA TRP A 560 10.06 12.03 -1.65
C TRP A 560 8.79 12.39 -0.87
N GLN A 561 7.63 12.08 -1.44
CA GLN A 561 6.35 12.16 -0.74
C GLN A 561 5.51 10.92 -1.07
N PRO A 562 4.69 10.43 -0.13
CA PRO A 562 3.81 9.31 -0.39
C PRO A 562 2.75 9.71 -1.41
N ILE A 563 2.44 8.79 -2.32
CA ILE A 563 1.35 8.90 -3.29
C ILE A 563 0.60 7.55 -3.25
N PRO A 564 -0.73 7.56 -3.11
CA PRO A 564 -1.51 6.32 -3.05
C PRO A 564 -1.50 5.59 -4.40
N THR A 565 -1.51 4.25 -4.32
CA THR A 565 -1.55 3.33 -5.46
C THR A 565 -2.67 2.31 -5.25
N SER A 566 -3.15 1.72 -6.34
CA SER A 566 -4.13 0.62 -6.30
C SER A 566 -3.57 -0.66 -6.92
N TYR A 567 -4.15 -1.79 -6.55
CA TYR A 567 -4.00 -3.09 -7.22
C TYR A 567 -5.31 -3.87 -7.05
N VAL A 568 -5.47 -4.97 -7.78
CA VAL A 568 -6.50 -5.99 -7.52
C VAL A 568 -5.78 -7.27 -7.10
N LEU A 569 -6.34 -8.03 -6.16
CA LEU A 569 -5.74 -9.30 -5.70
C LEU A 569 -5.49 -10.22 -6.90
N ARG A 570 -4.36 -10.95 -6.90
CA ARG A 570 -3.96 -11.78 -8.06
C ARG A 570 -5.06 -12.74 -8.53
N VAL A 571 -5.82 -13.32 -7.62
CA VAL A 571 -6.92 -14.26 -7.90
C VAL A 571 -8.09 -13.65 -8.70
N ASP A 572 -8.29 -12.33 -8.60
CA ASP A 572 -9.34 -11.58 -9.30
C ASP A 572 -8.77 -10.66 -10.41
N ASP A 573 -7.45 -10.65 -10.62
CA ASP A 573 -6.76 -9.82 -11.61
C ASP A 573 -6.90 -10.37 -13.04
N ASN A 574 -7.88 -9.85 -13.78
CA ASN A 574 -8.05 -10.02 -15.22
C ASN A 574 -7.46 -8.85 -16.05
N PHE A 575 -6.61 -8.01 -15.45
CA PHE A 575 -6.08 -6.80 -16.10
C PHE A 575 -4.61 -6.96 -16.48
N PHE A 576 -3.76 -7.39 -15.54
CA PHE A 576 -2.35 -7.69 -15.80
C PHE A 576 -2.08 -9.18 -16.02
N LEU A 577 -2.88 -10.05 -15.40
CA LEU A 577 -2.67 -11.50 -15.36
C LEU A 577 -3.86 -12.30 -15.93
N PRO A 578 -4.44 -11.93 -17.09
CA PRO A 578 -5.57 -12.65 -17.69
C PRO A 578 -5.17 -14.01 -18.28
N ASP A 579 -3.87 -14.26 -18.43
CA ASP A 579 -3.27 -15.52 -18.86
C ASP A 579 -3.45 -16.66 -17.85
N GLU A 580 -3.76 -16.33 -16.60
CA GLU A 580 -4.16 -17.27 -15.55
C GLU A 580 -5.68 -17.56 -15.54
N CYS A 581 -6.47 -16.89 -16.39
CA CYS A 581 -7.93 -17.02 -16.39
C CYS A 581 -8.41 -18.28 -17.14
N PRO A 582 -9.46 -19.00 -16.66
CA PRO A 582 -9.94 -20.23 -17.29
C PRO A 582 -10.26 -20.11 -18.80
N GLN A 583 -10.81 -18.97 -19.23
CA GLN A 583 -11.14 -18.73 -20.63
C GLN A 583 -9.89 -18.63 -21.52
N PHE A 584 -8.83 -17.96 -21.03
CA PHE A 584 -7.55 -17.85 -21.73
C PHE A 584 -6.87 -19.21 -21.79
N LEU A 585 -6.72 -19.89 -20.65
CA LEU A 585 -6.05 -21.20 -20.56
C LEU A 585 -6.71 -22.23 -21.49
N LYS A 586 -8.04 -22.24 -21.60
CA LYS A 586 -8.79 -23.12 -22.51
C LYS A 586 -8.46 -22.84 -23.98
N GLU A 587 -8.48 -21.58 -24.40
CA GLU A 587 -8.15 -21.20 -25.78
C GLU A 587 -6.65 -21.42 -26.09
N TYR A 588 -5.77 -21.11 -25.15
CA TYR A 588 -4.32 -21.32 -25.28
C TYR A 588 -3.98 -22.80 -25.46
N ASN A 589 -4.55 -23.69 -24.64
CA ASN A 589 -4.38 -25.14 -24.80
C ASN A 589 -4.95 -25.63 -26.15
N ARG A 590 -6.12 -25.13 -26.58
CA ARG A 590 -6.67 -25.43 -27.91
C ARG A 590 -5.72 -25.00 -29.04
N VAL A 591 -5.04 -23.88 -28.89
CA VAL A 591 -4.04 -23.39 -29.85
C VAL A 591 -2.76 -24.25 -29.84
N LEU A 592 -2.28 -24.67 -28.66
CA LEU A 592 -1.18 -25.64 -28.54
C LEU A 592 -1.51 -26.97 -29.24
N ASP A 593 -2.77 -27.38 -29.23
CA ASP A 593 -3.20 -28.64 -29.84
C ASP A 593 -3.28 -28.63 -31.37
N LEU A 594 -3.25 -27.46 -32.01
CA LEU A 594 -3.35 -27.33 -33.47
C LEU A 594 -2.17 -27.98 -34.20
N PRO A 595 -2.39 -28.67 -35.34
CA PRO A 595 -1.31 -29.29 -36.12
C PRO A 595 -0.23 -28.30 -36.57
N THR A 596 -0.61 -27.06 -36.87
CA THR A 596 0.31 -25.97 -37.22
C THR A 596 1.22 -25.59 -36.06
N THR A 597 0.66 -25.45 -34.85
CA THR A 597 1.43 -25.16 -33.62
C THR A 597 2.35 -26.32 -33.27
N LYS A 598 1.85 -27.57 -33.29
CA LYS A 598 2.67 -28.77 -33.06
C LYS A 598 3.82 -28.90 -34.05
N LYS A 599 3.58 -28.61 -35.34
CA LYS A 599 4.63 -28.56 -36.38
C LYS A 599 5.65 -27.43 -36.18
N ARG A 600 5.25 -26.29 -35.60
CA ARG A 600 6.19 -25.22 -35.23
C ARG A 600 7.02 -25.60 -34.00
N LEU A 601 6.41 -26.25 -33.01
CA LEU A 601 7.09 -26.67 -31.78
C LEU A 601 8.03 -27.87 -31.99
N SER A 602 7.75 -28.77 -32.94
CA SER A 602 8.65 -29.89 -33.25
C SER A 602 10.03 -29.44 -33.76
N GLN A 603 10.15 -28.21 -34.28
CA GLN A 603 11.42 -27.60 -34.66
C GLN A 603 12.34 -27.36 -33.44
N PHE A 604 11.77 -27.22 -32.25
CA PHE A 604 12.51 -27.00 -31.00
C PHE A 604 12.75 -28.29 -30.21
N THR A 605 12.19 -29.45 -30.59
CA THR A 605 12.32 -30.71 -29.82
C THR A 605 13.76 -31.12 -29.55
N GLY A 606 14.68 -30.95 -30.52
CA GLY A 606 16.10 -31.23 -30.31
C GLY A 606 16.75 -30.35 -29.24
N MET A 607 16.42 -29.05 -29.24
CA MET A 607 16.84 -28.09 -28.21
C MET A 607 16.22 -28.42 -26.85
N MET A 608 14.89 -28.58 -26.79
CA MET A 608 14.15 -28.90 -25.56
C MET A 608 14.69 -30.16 -24.88
N ASN A 609 15.03 -31.20 -25.65
CA ASN A 609 15.68 -32.42 -25.14
C ASN A 609 17.11 -32.18 -24.61
N LYS A 610 17.92 -31.32 -25.25
CA LYS A 610 19.27 -30.96 -24.77
C LYS A 610 19.18 -30.08 -23.51
N LEU A 611 18.33 -29.06 -23.50
CA LEU A 611 18.06 -28.21 -22.33
C LEU A 611 17.51 -29.00 -21.15
N THR A 612 16.65 -30.01 -21.38
CA THR A 612 16.14 -30.88 -20.30
C THR A 612 17.27 -31.62 -19.58
N ARG A 613 18.27 -32.13 -20.31
CA ARG A 613 19.45 -32.77 -19.71
C ARG A 613 20.38 -31.77 -19.02
N LEU A 614 20.59 -30.60 -19.61
CA LEU A 614 21.50 -29.57 -19.07
C LEU A 614 20.96 -28.93 -17.80
N THR A 615 19.67 -28.60 -17.76
CA THR A 615 19.00 -27.97 -16.61
C THR A 615 18.57 -28.96 -15.53
N GLY A 616 18.39 -30.24 -15.87
CA GLY A 616 17.73 -31.22 -15.01
C GLY A 616 16.22 -31.00 -14.88
N LYS A 617 15.66 -29.99 -15.56
CA LYS A 617 14.23 -29.64 -15.55
C LYS A 617 13.57 -30.12 -16.83
N LYS A 618 12.35 -30.62 -16.75
CA LYS A 618 11.58 -31.04 -17.93
C LYS A 618 11.18 -29.81 -18.77
N ILE A 619 11.77 -29.65 -19.96
CA ILE A 619 11.45 -28.60 -20.93
C ILE A 619 10.68 -29.25 -22.08
N GLU A 620 9.37 -29.01 -22.18
CA GLU A 620 8.51 -29.58 -23.24
C GLU A 620 7.52 -28.57 -23.86
N LYS A 621 7.23 -27.47 -23.16
CA LYS A 621 6.23 -26.47 -23.53
C LYS A 621 6.89 -25.13 -23.90
N PRO A 622 6.19 -24.26 -24.66
CA PRO A 622 6.67 -22.90 -24.95
C PRO A 622 6.95 -22.08 -23.69
N LEU A 623 6.15 -22.29 -22.64
CA LEU A 623 6.34 -21.63 -21.35
C LEU A 623 7.62 -22.11 -20.62
N ASP A 624 8.03 -23.37 -20.76
CA ASP A 624 9.25 -23.85 -20.11
C ASP A 624 10.50 -23.17 -20.70
N MET A 625 10.50 -22.96 -22.02
CA MET A 625 11.54 -22.18 -22.72
C MET A 625 11.51 -20.71 -22.29
N TYR A 626 10.32 -20.12 -22.20
CA TYR A 626 10.11 -18.74 -21.72
C TYR A 626 10.68 -18.53 -20.32
N TYR A 627 10.36 -19.40 -19.36
CA TYR A 627 10.83 -19.24 -17.98
C TYR A 627 12.33 -19.44 -17.86
N LEU A 628 12.92 -20.40 -18.59
CA LEU A 628 14.38 -20.56 -18.63
C LEU A 628 15.08 -19.32 -19.20
N TYR A 629 14.53 -18.72 -20.26
CA TYR A 629 15.05 -17.46 -20.81
C TYR A 629 15.02 -16.33 -19.78
N HIS A 630 13.89 -16.12 -19.09
CA HIS A 630 13.78 -15.06 -18.08
C HIS A 630 14.64 -15.31 -16.83
N THR A 631 14.96 -16.57 -16.54
CA THR A 631 15.93 -16.95 -15.50
C THR A 631 17.32 -16.42 -15.85
N PHE A 632 17.80 -16.70 -17.07
CA PHE A 632 19.07 -16.16 -17.57
C PHE A 632 19.08 -14.63 -17.71
N VAL A 633 17.95 -14.00 -18.06
CA VAL A 633 17.81 -12.52 -18.03
C VAL A 633 18.01 -11.99 -16.62
N ALA A 634 17.36 -12.60 -15.62
CA ALA A 634 17.47 -12.17 -14.22
C ALA A 634 18.92 -12.30 -13.71
N GLU A 635 19.54 -13.47 -13.86
CA GLU A 635 20.93 -13.74 -13.47
C GLU A 635 21.93 -12.81 -14.17
N SER A 636 21.85 -12.71 -15.50
CA SER A 636 22.72 -11.84 -16.31
C SER A 636 22.57 -10.36 -15.93
N SER A 637 21.35 -9.89 -15.62
CA SER A 637 21.11 -8.51 -15.16
C SER A 637 21.82 -8.16 -13.84
N MET A 638 22.19 -9.17 -13.05
CA MET A 638 22.94 -9.05 -11.80
C MET A 638 24.46 -9.28 -11.99
N ASN A 639 24.93 -9.48 -13.23
CA ASN A 639 26.29 -9.91 -13.59
C ASN A 639 26.70 -11.27 -12.98
N LEU A 640 25.73 -12.17 -12.79
CA LEU A 640 26.04 -13.56 -12.44
C LEU A 640 26.54 -14.31 -13.68
N THR A 641 27.51 -15.20 -13.49
CA THR A 641 28.10 -15.99 -14.56
C THR A 641 27.16 -17.15 -14.89
N LEU A 642 26.60 -17.15 -16.10
CA LEU A 642 25.78 -18.27 -16.57
C LEU A 642 26.68 -19.50 -16.84
N PRO A 643 26.14 -20.73 -16.80
CA PRO A 643 26.85 -21.92 -17.27
C PRO A 643 27.33 -21.73 -18.72
N GLU A 644 28.53 -22.22 -19.07
CA GLU A 644 29.14 -22.01 -20.40
C GLU A 644 28.21 -22.43 -21.55
N TRP A 645 27.49 -23.54 -21.39
CA TRP A 645 26.52 -24.03 -22.37
C TRP A 645 25.32 -23.10 -22.59
N ALA A 646 25.01 -22.18 -21.68
CA ALA A 646 23.87 -21.28 -21.82
C ALA A 646 24.09 -20.25 -22.94
N TYR A 647 25.35 -19.90 -23.22
CA TYR A 647 25.72 -18.95 -24.28
C TYR A 647 25.51 -19.50 -25.71
N ASP A 648 25.35 -20.83 -25.88
CA ASP A 648 24.85 -21.45 -27.13
C ASP A 648 23.39 -21.04 -27.44
N TYR A 649 22.64 -20.58 -26.43
CA TYR A 649 21.17 -20.44 -26.46
C TYR A 649 20.68 -19.02 -26.17
N PHE A 650 21.44 -18.23 -25.41
CA PHE A 650 21.08 -16.93 -24.84
C PHE A 650 22.26 -15.95 -24.99
N PRO A 651 22.04 -14.65 -25.25
CA PRO A 651 20.74 -13.97 -25.33
C PRO A 651 20.03 -14.10 -26.69
N ASP A 652 20.76 -14.14 -27.81
CA ASP A 652 20.18 -14.08 -29.17
C ASP A 652 20.13 -15.44 -29.89
N GLY A 653 20.19 -16.55 -29.14
CA GLY A 653 20.24 -17.91 -29.68
C GLY A 653 18.88 -18.63 -29.77
N PRO A 654 18.85 -19.95 -30.02
CA PRO A 654 17.60 -20.69 -30.25
C PRO A 654 16.57 -20.66 -29.09
N LEU A 655 16.98 -20.30 -27.86
CA LEU A 655 16.06 -20.12 -26.73
C LEU A 655 15.30 -18.78 -26.81
N PHE A 656 15.90 -17.75 -27.42
CA PHE A 656 15.19 -16.52 -27.79
C PHE A 656 14.07 -16.83 -28.80
N ASP A 657 14.37 -17.60 -29.85
CA ASP A 657 13.37 -18.02 -30.84
C ASP A 657 12.22 -18.81 -30.19
N GLY A 658 12.53 -19.72 -29.25
CA GLY A 658 11.53 -20.45 -28.46
C GLY A 658 10.65 -19.52 -27.61
N THR A 659 11.24 -18.50 -27.00
CA THR A 659 10.55 -17.49 -26.19
C THR A 659 9.66 -16.58 -27.05
N VAL A 660 10.16 -16.13 -28.21
CA VAL A 660 9.37 -15.40 -29.22
C VAL A 660 8.21 -16.25 -29.74
N VAL A 661 8.39 -17.56 -29.94
CA VAL A 661 7.30 -18.48 -30.29
C VAL A 661 6.26 -18.57 -29.18
N SER A 662 6.65 -18.53 -27.90
CA SER A 662 5.70 -18.47 -26.77
C SER A 662 4.79 -17.23 -26.84
N TYR A 663 5.37 -16.03 -27.03
CA TYR A 663 4.59 -14.79 -27.21
C TYR A 663 3.67 -14.84 -28.44
N ASN A 664 4.17 -15.35 -29.57
CA ASN A 664 3.39 -15.50 -30.81
C ASN A 664 2.18 -16.41 -30.60
N ILE A 665 2.35 -17.57 -29.93
CA ILE A 665 1.27 -18.52 -29.64
C ILE A 665 0.20 -17.85 -28.76
N ALA A 666 0.64 -17.20 -27.67
CA ALA A 666 -0.23 -16.51 -26.72
C ALA A 666 -1.01 -15.33 -27.34
N ASN A 667 -0.68 -14.90 -28.56
CA ASN A 667 -1.33 -13.81 -29.27
C ASN A 667 -1.84 -14.20 -30.68
N SER A 668 -1.90 -15.50 -30.99
CA SER A 668 -2.12 -16.01 -32.35
C SER A 668 -3.56 -15.91 -32.87
N THR A 669 -4.58 -15.89 -31.99
CA THR A 669 -6.00 -15.86 -32.38
C THR A 669 -6.66 -14.55 -31.95
N PRO A 670 -7.74 -14.12 -32.65
CA PRO A 670 -8.52 -12.96 -32.22
C PRO A 670 -9.13 -13.13 -30.81
N LEU A 671 -9.41 -14.36 -30.37
CA LEU A 671 -9.88 -14.61 -29.01
C LEU A 671 -8.75 -14.41 -27.99
N LEU A 672 -7.55 -14.95 -28.22
CA LEU A 672 -6.40 -14.72 -27.33
C LEU A 672 -6.04 -13.22 -27.23
N LYS A 673 -6.00 -12.50 -28.35
CA LYS A 673 -5.74 -11.05 -28.33
C LYS A 673 -6.79 -10.27 -27.52
N ARG A 674 -8.08 -10.63 -27.62
CA ARG A 674 -9.17 -10.01 -26.84
C ARG A 674 -9.15 -10.39 -25.36
N LEU A 675 -8.70 -11.59 -25.00
CA LEU A 675 -8.58 -12.01 -23.60
C LEU A 675 -7.31 -11.43 -22.94
N TYR A 676 -6.19 -11.31 -23.66
CA TYR A 676 -4.90 -10.92 -23.09
C TYR A 676 -4.68 -9.40 -23.07
N ALA A 677 -4.63 -8.75 -24.24
CA ALA A 677 -4.45 -7.30 -24.33
C ALA A 677 -5.76 -6.52 -24.14
N GLY A 678 -6.89 -7.16 -24.47
CA GLY A 678 -8.19 -6.53 -24.50
C GLY A 678 -8.65 -5.86 -23.20
N PRO A 679 -8.46 -6.43 -22.00
CA PRO A 679 -8.77 -5.77 -20.74
C PRO A 679 -8.05 -4.42 -20.56
N MET A 680 -6.75 -4.37 -20.88
CA MET A 680 -5.95 -3.14 -20.86
C MET A 680 -6.41 -2.13 -21.91
N ILE A 681 -6.62 -2.58 -23.16
CA ILE A 681 -7.12 -1.74 -24.26
C ILE A 681 -8.47 -1.13 -23.89
N ARG A 682 -9.38 -1.91 -23.29
CA ARG A 682 -10.70 -1.46 -22.85
C ARG A 682 -10.61 -0.36 -21.80
N ALA A 683 -9.73 -0.48 -20.80
CA ALA A 683 -9.55 0.55 -19.79
C ALA A 683 -8.92 1.83 -20.37
N ILE A 684 -7.84 1.71 -21.14
CA ILE A 684 -7.16 2.84 -21.80
C ILE A 684 -8.15 3.61 -22.69
N THR A 685 -8.96 2.89 -23.46
CA THR A 685 -10.01 3.47 -24.32
C THR A 685 -11.08 4.19 -23.50
N LYS A 686 -11.52 3.60 -22.37
CA LYS A 686 -12.47 4.23 -21.45
C LYS A 686 -11.90 5.54 -20.88
N ASN A 687 -10.62 5.59 -20.53
CA ASN A 687 -9.96 6.81 -20.05
C ASN A 687 -9.98 7.91 -21.14
N MET A 688 -9.64 7.56 -22.38
CA MET A 688 -9.66 8.50 -23.51
C MET A 688 -11.07 9.03 -23.83
N LEU A 689 -12.07 8.14 -23.83
CA LEU A 689 -13.48 8.52 -24.04
C LEU A 689 -14.03 9.42 -22.92
N ALA A 690 -13.60 9.23 -21.67
CA ALA A 690 -13.99 10.08 -20.55
C ALA A 690 -13.52 11.54 -20.73
N VAL A 691 -12.33 11.74 -21.31
CA VAL A 691 -11.81 13.06 -21.67
C VAL A 691 -12.60 13.69 -22.82
N GLN A 692 -12.90 12.91 -23.88
CA GLN A 692 -13.67 13.40 -25.03
C GLN A 692 -15.08 13.88 -24.63
N ASN A 693 -15.75 13.18 -23.73
CA ASN A 693 -17.14 13.42 -23.35
C ASN A 693 -17.34 14.54 -22.32
N ALA A 694 -16.33 15.37 -22.04
CA ALA A 694 -16.33 16.44 -21.03
C ALA A 694 -16.67 16.02 -19.57
N ASN A 695 -16.89 14.73 -19.32
CA ASN A 695 -16.83 14.09 -18.00
C ASN A 695 -15.37 13.96 -17.52
N SER A 696 -14.57 15.01 -17.70
CA SER A 696 -13.13 14.95 -17.56
C SER A 696 -12.76 14.67 -16.11
N SER A 697 -12.22 13.48 -15.85
CA SER A 697 -11.47 13.25 -14.62
C SER A 697 -10.34 14.27 -14.54
N ASN A 698 -10.00 14.71 -13.33
CA ASN A 698 -8.79 15.50 -13.10
C ASN A 698 -7.50 14.68 -13.40
N THR A 699 -7.64 13.39 -13.69
CA THR A 699 -6.54 12.49 -14.06
C THR A 699 -5.99 12.81 -15.44
N LYS A 700 -4.73 13.26 -15.44
CA LYS A 700 -3.95 13.54 -16.64
C LYS A 700 -3.06 12.37 -17.08
N ILE A 701 -2.66 11.53 -16.14
CA ILE A 701 -1.78 10.39 -16.41
C ILE A 701 -2.22 9.13 -15.65
N TYR A 702 -2.32 8.02 -16.40
CA TYR A 702 -2.54 6.68 -15.87
C TYR A 702 -1.24 5.88 -15.98
N LEU A 703 -0.81 5.27 -14.87
CA LEU A 703 0.42 4.48 -14.75
C LEU A 703 0.06 3.03 -14.39
N TYR A 704 0.31 2.10 -15.31
CA TYR A 704 0.00 0.68 -15.17
C TYR A 704 1.29 -0.15 -15.05
N SER A 705 1.64 -0.59 -13.84
CA SER A 705 2.84 -1.39 -13.58
C SER A 705 2.55 -2.88 -13.68
N GLY A 706 3.09 -3.51 -14.72
CA GLY A 706 2.91 -4.93 -14.99
C GLY A 706 4.20 -5.62 -15.42
N HIS A 707 4.06 -6.51 -16.38
CA HIS A 707 5.05 -7.49 -16.79
C HIS A 707 5.41 -7.36 -18.27
N GLU A 708 6.47 -8.05 -18.69
CA GLU A 708 6.89 -8.18 -20.10
C GLU A 708 5.73 -8.64 -21.00
N THR A 709 4.90 -9.56 -20.51
CA THR A 709 3.73 -10.09 -21.23
C THR A 709 2.74 -8.99 -21.58
N ASN A 710 2.49 -8.03 -20.69
CA ASN A 710 1.60 -6.90 -20.95
C ASN A 710 2.14 -6.00 -22.07
N ILE A 711 3.46 -5.82 -22.15
CA ILE A 711 4.10 -5.08 -23.24
C ILE A 711 4.01 -5.86 -24.55
N ALA A 712 4.40 -7.14 -24.55
CA ALA A 712 4.36 -7.99 -25.73
C ALA A 712 2.94 -8.13 -26.30
N THR A 713 1.93 -8.39 -25.46
CA THR A 713 0.55 -8.59 -25.91
C THR A 713 -0.05 -7.30 -26.50
N LEU A 714 0.24 -6.12 -25.94
CA LEU A 714 -0.19 -4.85 -26.53
C LEU A 714 0.48 -4.61 -27.89
N LEU A 715 1.80 -4.82 -28.02
CA LEU A 715 2.49 -4.72 -29.31
C LEU A 715 1.90 -5.70 -30.36
N HIS A 716 1.53 -6.92 -29.95
CA HIS A 716 0.86 -7.90 -30.80
C HIS A 716 -0.57 -7.48 -31.17
N ALA A 717 -1.33 -6.92 -30.24
CA ALA A 717 -2.72 -6.52 -30.44
C ALA A 717 -2.81 -5.36 -31.45
N PHE A 718 -1.90 -4.39 -31.36
CA PHE A 718 -1.77 -3.28 -32.30
C PHE A 718 -0.97 -3.63 -33.59
N ASN A 719 -0.59 -4.90 -33.79
CA ASN A 719 0.17 -5.38 -34.95
C ASN A 719 1.50 -4.62 -35.22
N VAL A 720 2.17 -4.14 -34.16
CA VAL A 720 3.48 -3.46 -34.21
C VAL A 720 4.62 -4.26 -33.58
N TYR A 721 4.32 -5.45 -33.04
CA TYR A 721 5.32 -6.37 -32.48
C TYR A 721 6.35 -6.79 -33.53
N LYS A 722 7.61 -6.76 -33.10
CA LYS A 722 8.76 -7.39 -33.77
C LYS A 722 9.32 -8.46 -32.83
N PRO A 723 9.96 -9.53 -33.33
CA PRO A 723 10.62 -10.53 -32.49
C PRO A 723 11.53 -9.88 -31.44
N LEU A 724 11.09 -9.85 -30.18
CA LEU A 724 11.83 -9.27 -29.06
C LEU A 724 11.27 -9.81 -27.73
N VAL A 725 12.11 -9.83 -26.70
CA VAL A 725 11.67 -9.97 -25.32
C VAL A 725 11.63 -8.56 -24.70
N PRO A 726 10.49 -8.06 -24.18
CA PRO A 726 10.43 -6.69 -23.67
C PRO A 726 11.36 -6.48 -22.48
N GLU A 727 12.35 -5.60 -22.65
CA GLU A 727 13.40 -5.33 -21.68
C GLU A 727 12.87 -4.81 -20.33
N TYR A 728 13.67 -4.95 -19.27
CA TYR A 728 13.33 -4.40 -17.96
C TYR A 728 13.05 -2.89 -18.06
N THR A 729 11.99 -2.43 -17.41
CA THR A 729 11.54 -1.03 -17.47
C THR A 729 11.10 -0.54 -18.87
N SER A 730 10.91 -1.44 -19.86
CA SER A 730 10.25 -1.07 -21.11
C SER A 730 8.80 -0.63 -20.87
N ALA A 731 8.31 0.30 -21.69
CA ALA A 731 6.97 0.88 -21.53
C ALA A 731 6.29 1.23 -22.86
N ILE A 732 4.98 1.04 -22.93
CA ILE A 732 4.10 1.56 -23.97
C ILE A 732 3.45 2.83 -23.44
N ILE A 733 3.48 3.90 -24.23
CA ILE A 733 2.87 5.17 -23.89
C ILE A 733 1.87 5.56 -24.98
N LEU A 734 0.63 5.78 -24.59
CA LEU A 734 -0.45 6.24 -25.46
C LEU A 734 -0.87 7.65 -25.02
N GLU A 735 -0.45 8.64 -25.81
CA GLU A 735 -0.82 10.05 -25.64
C GLU A 735 -2.13 10.32 -26.40
N LEU A 736 -3.13 10.91 -25.73
CA LEU A 736 -4.31 11.49 -26.38
C LEU A 736 -4.06 12.99 -26.57
N LEU A 737 -4.11 13.46 -27.80
CA LEU A 737 -3.89 14.86 -28.18
C LEU A 737 -5.14 15.43 -28.84
N GLN A 738 -5.34 16.74 -28.73
CA GLN A 738 -6.42 17.48 -29.39
C GLN A 738 -5.84 18.55 -30.32
N GLN A 739 -6.33 18.64 -31.55
CA GLN A 739 -5.98 19.67 -32.52
C GLN A 739 -7.23 20.01 -33.35
N ASN A 740 -7.55 21.29 -33.52
CA ASN A 740 -8.71 21.76 -34.31
C ASN A 740 -10.03 21.04 -33.95
N ASN A 741 -10.30 20.88 -32.64
CA ASN A 741 -11.42 20.11 -32.06
C ASN A 741 -11.47 18.61 -32.40
N GLN A 742 -10.50 18.06 -33.12
CA GLN A 742 -10.34 16.62 -33.36
C GLN A 742 -9.35 16.00 -32.36
N TYR A 743 -9.57 14.72 -32.03
CA TYR A 743 -8.72 13.96 -31.12
C TYR A 743 -7.85 12.96 -31.89
N TYR A 744 -6.65 12.74 -31.39
CA TYR A 744 -5.64 11.87 -31.98
C TYR A 744 -4.91 11.07 -30.90
N VAL A 745 -4.42 9.88 -31.27
CA VAL A 745 -3.61 9.01 -30.43
C VAL A 745 -2.21 8.90 -31.02
N LYS A 746 -1.20 9.15 -30.19
CA LYS A 746 0.20 8.84 -30.51
C LYS A 746 0.65 7.64 -29.70
N PHE A 747 1.29 6.67 -30.36
CA PHE A 747 1.85 5.47 -29.76
C PHE A 747 3.37 5.62 -29.66
N LEU A 748 3.91 5.53 -28.45
CA LEU A 748 5.34 5.45 -28.19
C LEU A 748 5.71 4.13 -27.54
N TYR A 749 6.90 3.63 -27.82
CA TYR A 749 7.53 2.51 -27.13
C TYR A 749 8.87 2.94 -26.53
N TYR A 750 8.93 3.03 -25.20
CA TYR A 750 10.18 3.17 -24.47
C TYR A 750 10.82 1.80 -24.32
N ARG A 751 12.00 1.60 -24.91
CA ARG A 751 12.68 0.30 -24.96
C ARG A 751 13.22 -0.16 -23.61
N GLY A 752 13.37 0.70 -22.61
CA GLY A 752 14.03 0.35 -21.35
C GLY A 752 15.55 0.29 -21.47
N ILE A 753 16.08 -0.72 -22.17
CA ILE A 753 17.52 -0.95 -22.38
C ILE A 753 17.79 -1.08 -23.90
N PRO A 754 18.51 -0.14 -24.53
CA PRO A 754 18.86 1.21 -24.06
C PRO A 754 17.60 2.10 -23.84
N PRO A 755 17.71 3.21 -23.10
CA PRO A 755 16.58 4.07 -22.72
C PRO A 755 16.10 4.99 -23.87
N ILE A 756 15.66 4.38 -24.98
CA ILE A 756 15.20 5.04 -26.21
C ILE A 756 13.67 5.03 -26.27
N ILE A 757 13.06 6.11 -26.75
CA ILE A 757 11.65 6.16 -27.13
C ILE A 757 11.53 6.07 -28.65
N ASP A 758 10.89 5.02 -29.16
CA ASP A 758 10.43 4.92 -30.54
C ASP A 758 9.01 5.50 -30.66
N GLU A 759 8.73 6.22 -31.75
CA GLU A 759 7.35 6.57 -32.15
C GLU A 759 6.83 5.49 -33.11
N LEU A 760 5.78 4.76 -32.70
CA LEU A 760 5.24 3.62 -33.43
C LEU A 760 4.02 4.03 -34.26
N LYS A 761 3.97 3.55 -35.50
CA LYS A 761 2.82 3.71 -36.39
C LYS A 761 1.94 2.45 -36.33
N ILE A 762 0.70 2.59 -35.86
CA ILE A 762 -0.30 1.51 -35.94
C ILE A 762 -0.59 1.26 -37.42
N PRO A 763 -0.59 -0.01 -37.91
CA PRO A 763 -0.98 -0.34 -39.27
C PRO A 763 -2.33 0.27 -39.66
N ASP A 764 -2.47 0.63 -40.93
CA ASP A 764 -3.61 1.34 -41.51
C ASP A 764 -3.91 2.73 -40.92
N CYS A 765 -3.16 3.20 -39.91
CA CYS A 765 -3.27 4.56 -39.35
C CYS A 765 -2.08 5.47 -39.67
N GLU A 766 -2.27 6.77 -39.50
CA GLU A 766 -1.23 7.79 -39.50
C GLU A 766 -0.40 7.70 -38.20
N THR A 767 0.80 8.26 -38.17
CA THR A 767 1.65 8.29 -36.95
C THR A 767 0.94 9.01 -35.79
N LEU A 768 0.25 10.11 -36.12
CA LEU A 768 -0.72 10.75 -35.24
C LEU A 768 -2.12 10.23 -35.63
N CYS A 769 -2.50 9.08 -35.07
CA CYS A 769 -3.67 8.32 -35.49
C CYS A 769 -4.97 9.03 -35.04
N ARG A 770 -5.88 9.38 -35.96
CA ARG A 770 -7.16 9.98 -35.57
C ARG A 770 -7.94 9.07 -34.61
N PHE A 771 -8.57 9.63 -33.58
CA PHE A 771 -9.18 8.83 -32.52
C PHE A 771 -10.40 8.00 -32.98
N ASP A 772 -11.20 8.50 -33.92
CA ASP A 772 -12.29 7.74 -34.54
C ASP A 772 -11.78 6.52 -35.32
N LYS A 773 -10.69 6.70 -36.06
CA LYS A 773 -9.98 5.65 -36.78
C LYS A 773 -9.33 4.63 -35.83
N PHE A 774 -8.70 5.11 -34.75
CA PHE A 774 -8.17 4.27 -33.67
C PHE A 774 -9.26 3.38 -33.05
N LEU A 775 -10.43 3.96 -32.70
CA LEU A 775 -11.58 3.21 -32.18
C LEU A 775 -12.06 2.12 -33.15
N GLY A 776 -12.04 2.41 -34.46
CA GLY A 776 -12.32 1.42 -35.50
C GLY A 776 -11.34 0.24 -35.49
N LEU A 777 -10.03 0.52 -35.41
CA LEU A 777 -8.97 -0.49 -35.40
C LEU A 777 -9.02 -1.40 -34.15
N ILE A 778 -9.33 -0.84 -32.97
CA ILE A 778 -9.39 -1.62 -31.72
C ILE A 778 -10.74 -2.28 -31.45
N ARG A 779 -11.77 -2.05 -32.27
CA ARG A 779 -13.15 -2.55 -32.01
C ARG A 779 -13.19 -4.06 -31.75
N ASN A 780 -12.40 -4.82 -32.50
CA ASN A 780 -12.31 -6.29 -32.39
C ASN A 780 -11.25 -6.75 -31.37
N LEU A 781 -10.67 -5.84 -30.58
CA LEU A 781 -9.75 -6.13 -29.47
C LEU A 781 -10.42 -5.92 -28.10
N ILE A 782 -11.54 -5.21 -28.04
CA ILE A 782 -12.27 -4.95 -26.79
C ILE A 782 -13.09 -6.19 -26.39
N PRO A 783 -12.89 -6.76 -25.19
CA PRO A 783 -13.66 -7.89 -24.69
C PRO A 783 -15.03 -7.46 -24.17
N SER A 784 -16.02 -8.33 -24.39
CA SER A 784 -17.35 -8.23 -23.78
C SER A 784 -17.30 -8.40 -22.26
N ASP A 785 -18.37 -8.05 -21.55
CA ASP A 785 -18.44 -8.23 -20.09
C ASP A 785 -18.33 -9.70 -19.66
N LYS A 786 -18.76 -10.63 -20.51
CA LYS A 786 -18.58 -12.07 -20.31
C LYS A 786 -17.12 -12.51 -20.46
N GLU A 787 -16.37 -11.89 -21.36
CA GLU A 787 -14.94 -12.15 -21.56
C GLU A 787 -14.07 -11.43 -20.50
N MET A 788 -14.60 -10.36 -19.91
CA MET A 788 -14.02 -9.71 -18.71
C MET A 788 -14.24 -10.51 -17.41
N ALA A 789 -15.11 -11.53 -17.40
CA ALA A 789 -15.32 -12.38 -16.24
C ALA A 789 -14.17 -13.41 -16.12
N CYS A 790 -13.40 -13.28 -15.04
CA CYS A 790 -12.33 -14.21 -14.67
C CYS A 790 -12.50 -14.56 -13.20
N ASP A 791 -12.42 -15.86 -12.91
CA ASP A 791 -12.39 -16.41 -11.57
C ASP A 791 -11.34 -17.52 -11.56
N LYS A 792 -10.15 -17.18 -11.07
CA LYS A 792 -8.98 -18.07 -11.17
C LYS A 792 -9.10 -19.28 -10.25
N ARG A 793 -9.99 -19.24 -9.25
CA ARG A 793 -10.32 -20.34 -8.33
C ARG A 793 -10.83 -21.59 -9.06
N GLN A 794 -11.27 -21.45 -10.31
CA GLN A 794 -11.64 -22.55 -11.21
C GLN A 794 -10.43 -23.21 -11.90
N THR A 795 -9.20 -22.80 -11.58
CA THR A 795 -7.95 -23.36 -12.09
C THR A 795 -7.18 -24.06 -10.98
N VAL A 796 -6.32 -25.01 -11.35
CA VAL A 796 -5.58 -25.87 -10.39
C VAL A 796 -4.76 -25.04 -9.40
N ASP A 797 -4.09 -23.99 -9.87
CA ASP A 797 -3.17 -23.17 -9.06
C ASP A 797 -3.86 -22.34 -7.96
N TYR A 798 -5.19 -22.21 -8.00
CA TYR A 798 -5.98 -21.43 -7.04
C TYR A 798 -7.20 -22.19 -6.48
N ALA A 799 -7.31 -23.51 -6.69
CA ALA A 799 -8.48 -24.29 -6.29
C ALA A 799 -8.78 -24.20 -4.77
N ASP A 800 -7.73 -24.08 -3.95
CA ASP A 800 -7.82 -23.94 -2.49
C ASP A 800 -7.95 -22.48 -2.01
N THR A 801 -8.02 -21.51 -2.93
CA THR A 801 -8.21 -20.10 -2.59
C THR A 801 -9.69 -19.83 -2.33
N LYS A 802 -10.05 -19.66 -1.06
CA LYS A 802 -11.43 -19.30 -0.64
C LYS A 802 -11.95 -18.07 -1.38
N TYR A 803 -13.27 -17.99 -1.54
CA TYR A 803 -13.88 -16.74 -2.02
C TYR A 803 -13.94 -15.73 -0.87
N PRO A 804 -13.98 -14.42 -1.16
CA PRO A 804 -14.61 -13.47 -0.26
C PRO A 804 -16.00 -14.01 0.11
N ALA A 805 -16.33 -14.13 1.39
CA ALA A 805 -17.50 -14.88 1.85
C ALA A 805 -18.84 -14.41 1.26
N TYR A 806 -18.92 -13.15 0.81
CA TYR A 806 -20.09 -12.63 0.10
C TYR A 806 -20.28 -13.28 -1.28
N LEU A 807 -19.20 -13.59 -2.00
CA LEU A 807 -19.24 -14.38 -3.23
C LEU A 807 -19.56 -15.83 -2.92
N GLU A 808 -19.03 -16.40 -1.83
CA GLU A 808 -19.40 -17.75 -1.38
C GLU A 808 -20.92 -17.88 -1.16
N LYS A 809 -21.55 -16.91 -0.48
CA LYS A 809 -23.02 -16.87 -0.27
C LYS A 809 -23.79 -16.65 -1.58
N ILE A 810 -23.27 -15.85 -2.52
CA ILE A 810 -23.88 -15.65 -3.86
C ILE A 810 -23.75 -16.91 -4.73
N VAL A 811 -22.57 -17.51 -4.79
CA VAL A 811 -22.26 -18.74 -5.54
C VAL A 811 -23.06 -19.91 -4.99
N TYR A 812 -23.11 -20.07 -3.66
CA TYR A 812 -23.99 -21.04 -3.00
C TYR A 812 -25.45 -20.82 -3.42
N ASN A 813 -26.00 -19.61 -3.26
CA ASN A 813 -27.38 -19.32 -3.65
C ASN A 813 -27.66 -19.54 -5.15
N LEU A 814 -26.71 -19.24 -6.03
CA LEU A 814 -26.82 -19.52 -7.47
C LEU A 814 -26.80 -21.03 -7.76
N ILE A 815 -25.95 -21.79 -7.08
CA ILE A 815 -25.90 -23.25 -7.17
C ILE A 815 -27.21 -23.85 -6.64
N THR A 816 -27.66 -23.49 -5.43
CA THR A 816 -28.93 -23.96 -4.86
C THR A 816 -30.10 -23.64 -5.77
N LYS A 817 -30.15 -22.41 -6.32
CA LYS A 817 -31.19 -22.01 -7.26
C LYS A 817 -31.15 -22.81 -8.56
N SER A 818 -29.97 -23.05 -9.14
CA SER A 818 -29.83 -23.89 -10.33
C SER A 818 -30.22 -25.36 -10.08
N ILE A 819 -29.97 -25.88 -8.88
CA ILE A 819 -30.39 -27.23 -8.46
C ILE A 819 -31.92 -27.29 -8.29
N ILE A 820 -32.53 -26.26 -7.72
CA ILE A 820 -34.00 -26.14 -7.60
C ILE A 820 -34.63 -26.03 -9.00
N ASP A 821 -34.09 -25.18 -9.88
CA ASP A 821 -34.57 -25.02 -11.26
C ASP A 821 -34.37 -26.30 -12.09
N PHE A 822 -33.34 -27.12 -11.80
CA PHE A 822 -33.11 -28.42 -12.45
C PHE A 822 -34.03 -29.54 -11.94
N ASN A 823 -34.39 -29.50 -10.65
CA ASN A 823 -35.31 -30.47 -10.03
C ASN A 823 -36.79 -30.11 -10.22
N GLY A 824 -37.11 -28.82 -10.47
CA GLY A 824 -38.46 -28.36 -10.81
C GLY A 824 -38.85 -28.53 -12.28
N ASN A 825 -37.95 -29.03 -13.12
CA ASN A 825 -38.16 -29.34 -14.55
C ASN A 825 -38.06 -30.85 -14.85
N ARG A 826 -38.44 -31.71 -13.89
CA ARG A 826 -38.58 -33.16 -14.04
C ARG A 826 -40.00 -33.63 -13.77
#